data_AF-A0A0K0DSY1-F1
#
_entry.id   AF-A0A0K0DSY1-F1
#
_cell.length_a   1.000
_cell.length_b   1.000
_cell.length_c   1.000
_cell.angle_alpha   90.00
_cell.angle_beta   90.00
_cell.angle_gamma   90.00
#
_symmetry.space_group_name_H-M   'P 1'
#
loop_
_entity.id
_entity.type
_entity.pdbx_description
1 polymer ?
#
loop_
_entity_poly.entity_id
_entity_poly.type
_entity_poly.pdbx_seq_one_letter_code
_entity_poly.pdbx_strand_id
1 'polypeptide(L)'
;MESENSNTSDDSLIVNSCNSTDNSLDSFFNSSIHYQNYDLSYKESSKYNDNKKNEFNEFTTSNCNCKKKNDFQKQKKALNEKKYHGDIVISGISGRFPESDNINELAKHMYSQKTFTTTTNDIWDYTFNDKIPIKGQLKNYDTFDSSYFEITKNRGKAFNNELRFLCECVGESIIDAGLKIEDLYHSNTGVFIGCNVTEEFGAFIQDDHSNSKYTISGCIKTMYANHIKDIFHLNGPFASIDTDNSSSLIALEWAIIALRNKKCSNAIIAGIHTNRESNNPLIFGIKKNINEKGKQSPFVNTKYYRTECVGVLFLQYKDVARRIYATVYDMNTIPPLQKTNELLLPTRINYTSHFYDKNKERLERCIGETYNLAFLDERNIGYIELSEYEKNDVTKLELDVICDVLAYDRTPSSPLFVGSITTNIGHAGPASGILALIKIILCMENNLIPPTKNINLFSLDSIGINSSKLKLVNECTPFIGEYAGVNSISFKNYYSHALLKKNTKEYDKEKNNYLISKLLLYQGRTLKSLNKLFNEIRKYPKNDYLFQLLCEQTNMDKKKFPYRGYLIYDCENSNNVTSKINLFNENICHNIWLFFKLDNDDYIKIGKELIKIPCFDASLRHSSKYLYKKYNFNIYKFFITNKEPKFENNNGMLIIGMAVILGIYDLLEKIGINISGVIGYSICEILCGYCSKILSKEQILDISVIYNKLLPNNFNENLYKMVLIKGDLTNLVKQNNKFEIVCELSKDCIIIIGETKYINELINNKKNEFITKSINNPYDCFFNIKNNINKHVNYLKNFFKEIFLPQDKKTPIWMSTTFNTYFKNGSELELNGNYFIENISNPVMLGNAINKIPNDSIVIILGTSDNFIKTILEVTLSHKCKILQLFNSNEINVIDTILNTIGKLYVYGCDVYIDKIYPKLPYPVPRGTPMISPFWKWSEELLWNKIDREHGNQITGDTLLNKRYDENRHLNSKFTPCDPHSCWCIENNFINFPIFTFNNENDNH
;
A
#
# COMPACT_ATOMS: atom_id res chain seq x y z
N MET A 1 -46.10 10.84 -42.25
CA MET A 1 -46.34 9.60 -43.00
C MET A 1 -45.37 9.62 -44.15
N GLU A 2 -44.20 9.04 -43.94
CA GLU A 2 -43.23 8.75 -44.98
C GLU A 2 -43.15 7.23 -45.11
N SER A 3 -43.12 6.86 -46.37
CA SER A 3 -43.24 5.54 -46.94
C SER A 3 -41.86 4.95 -47.23
N GLU A 4 -41.90 3.64 -47.49
CA GLU A 4 -41.06 2.93 -48.47
C GLU A 4 -39.69 2.35 -48.07
N ASN A 5 -39.58 1.07 -48.45
CA ASN A 5 -38.40 0.26 -48.72
C ASN A 5 -37.80 -0.48 -47.51
N SER A 6 -37.65 -1.81 -47.50
CA SER A 6 -37.58 -2.77 -48.62
C SER A 6 -37.74 -4.21 -48.12
N ASN A 7 -38.38 -5.03 -48.95
CA ASN A 7 -38.50 -6.48 -48.90
C ASN A 7 -37.20 -7.23 -48.56
N THR A 8 -37.27 -8.15 -47.60
CA THR A 8 -36.66 -9.48 -47.73
C THR A 8 -37.68 -10.52 -47.28
N SER A 9 -38.07 -11.31 -48.25
CA SER A 9 -39.01 -12.44 -48.24
C SER A 9 -38.61 -13.58 -47.30
N ASP A 10 -39.65 -14.26 -46.82
CA ASP A 10 -39.80 -15.71 -46.67
C ASP A 10 -38.67 -16.50 -45.99
N ASP A 11 -38.98 -17.00 -44.79
CA ASP A 11 -38.82 -18.44 -44.53
C ASP A 11 -39.77 -18.88 -43.41
N SER A 12 -40.94 -19.32 -43.84
CA SER A 12 -41.84 -20.17 -43.08
C SER A 12 -41.16 -21.51 -42.79
N LEU A 13 -40.65 -21.70 -41.57
CA LEU A 13 -40.40 -23.03 -41.02
C LEU A 13 -41.60 -23.47 -40.19
N ILE A 14 -42.58 -24.01 -40.90
CA ILE A 14 -43.58 -24.94 -40.36
C ILE A 14 -42.82 -26.21 -39.98
N VAL A 15 -42.72 -26.52 -38.69
CA VAL A 15 -42.40 -27.87 -38.23
C VAL A 15 -43.60 -28.40 -37.46
N ASN A 16 -44.24 -29.36 -38.12
CA ASN A 16 -45.41 -30.11 -37.66
C ASN A 16 -45.19 -30.78 -36.30
N SER A 17 -46.28 -30.79 -35.55
CA SER A 17 -46.57 -31.71 -34.46
C SER A 17 -46.28 -33.17 -34.85
N CYS A 18 -45.32 -33.79 -34.17
CA CYS A 18 -45.23 -35.24 -34.07
C CYS A 18 -45.05 -35.62 -32.59
N ASN A 19 -46.11 -36.21 -32.05
CA ASN A 19 -46.08 -37.03 -30.85
C ASN A 19 -45.11 -38.20 -31.05
N SER A 20 -43.97 -38.18 -30.38
CA SER A 20 -43.31 -39.38 -29.89
C SER A 20 -42.17 -39.00 -28.97
N THR A 21 -42.20 -39.59 -27.78
CA THR A 21 -41.17 -39.61 -26.75
C THR A 21 -39.76 -39.75 -27.32
N ASP A 22 -38.94 -38.70 -27.22
CA ASP A 22 -37.49 -38.86 -27.26
C ASP A 22 -36.79 -37.84 -26.37
N ASN A 23 -36.17 -38.39 -25.33
CA ASN A 23 -35.31 -37.71 -24.39
C ASN A 23 -34.06 -37.16 -25.11
N SER A 24 -34.00 -35.85 -25.40
CA SER A 24 -32.73 -35.19 -25.70
C SER A 24 -32.79 -33.66 -25.58
N LEU A 25 -32.99 -33.16 -24.36
CA LEU A 25 -32.60 -31.78 -24.00
C LEU A 25 -31.42 -31.74 -23.00
N ASP A 26 -30.99 -32.89 -22.47
CA ASP A 26 -29.85 -33.01 -21.56
C ASP A 26 -28.48 -33.19 -22.26
N SER A 27 -28.42 -33.26 -23.59
CA SER A 27 -27.15 -33.42 -24.31
C SER A 27 -26.46 -32.11 -24.70
N PHE A 28 -27.14 -30.95 -24.63
CA PHE A 28 -26.53 -29.67 -25.02
C PHE A 28 -25.69 -29.00 -23.93
N PHE A 29 -25.88 -29.35 -22.65
CA PHE A 29 -25.15 -28.73 -21.53
C PHE A 29 -24.04 -29.58 -20.92
N ASN A 30 -23.76 -30.79 -21.43
CA ASN A 30 -22.72 -31.68 -20.87
C ASN A 30 -21.47 -31.85 -21.74
N SER A 31 -21.28 -31.05 -22.79
CA SER A 31 -20.09 -31.13 -23.67
C SER A 31 -19.08 -30.00 -23.43
N SER A 32 -18.58 -29.84 -22.20
CA SER A 32 -17.23 -29.29 -21.94
C SER A 32 -17.02 -29.09 -20.44
N ILE A 33 -16.59 -30.14 -19.75
CA ILE A 33 -15.65 -30.16 -18.62
C ILE A 33 -15.58 -31.64 -18.20
N HIS A 34 -14.52 -32.33 -18.64
CA HIS A 34 -14.23 -33.70 -18.22
C HIS A 34 -13.78 -33.70 -16.75
N TYR A 35 -14.70 -33.91 -15.82
CA TYR A 35 -14.36 -34.52 -14.54
C TYR A 35 -14.42 -36.04 -14.70
N GLN A 36 -13.25 -36.67 -14.73
CA GLN A 36 -13.14 -38.13 -14.65
C GLN A 36 -13.68 -38.57 -13.29
N ASN A 37 -14.90 -39.11 -13.28
CA ASN A 37 -15.51 -39.78 -12.14
C ASN A 37 -14.63 -40.96 -11.72
N TYR A 38 -14.05 -40.86 -10.52
CA TYR A 38 -13.46 -41.98 -9.82
C TYR A 38 -14.56 -42.81 -9.17
N ASP A 39 -14.50 -44.12 -9.40
CA ASP A 39 -15.42 -45.16 -8.94
C ASP A 39 -16.05 -44.92 -7.56
N LEU A 40 -17.35 -44.70 -7.54
CA LEU A 40 -18.23 -44.90 -6.37
C LEU A 40 -19.23 -46.00 -6.71
N SER A 41 -18.79 -47.24 -6.53
CA SER A 41 -19.59 -48.44 -6.64
C SER A 41 -20.21 -48.80 -5.28
N TYR A 42 -21.24 -48.10 -4.81
CA TYR A 42 -22.07 -48.64 -3.72
C TYR A 42 -23.52 -48.13 -3.74
N LYS A 43 -24.42 -49.08 -4.09
CA LYS A 43 -25.82 -49.25 -3.63
C LYS A 43 -26.84 -48.16 -3.99
N GLU A 44 -27.43 -48.30 -5.18
CA GLU A 44 -28.86 -48.04 -5.40
C GLU A 44 -29.49 -49.23 -6.13
N SER A 45 -30.24 -50.06 -5.41
CA SER A 45 -31.39 -50.83 -5.94
C SER A 45 -31.97 -51.74 -4.85
N SER A 46 -32.60 -51.15 -3.85
CA SER A 46 -33.59 -51.86 -3.02
C SER A 46 -34.97 -51.59 -3.60
N LYS A 47 -35.37 -52.31 -4.64
CA LYS A 47 -36.77 -52.52 -5.05
C LYS A 47 -36.82 -53.64 -6.08
N TYR A 48 -37.65 -54.64 -5.78
CA TYR A 48 -37.93 -55.88 -6.50
C TYR A 48 -37.35 -57.15 -5.86
N ASN A 49 -37.95 -57.49 -4.71
CA ASN A 49 -38.27 -58.88 -4.39
C ASN A 49 -39.23 -59.41 -5.47
N ASP A 50 -38.86 -60.46 -6.18
CA ASP A 50 -39.51 -61.76 -6.05
C ASP A 50 -39.07 -62.73 -7.16
N ASN A 51 -38.84 -63.97 -6.72
CA ASN A 51 -38.83 -65.23 -7.46
C ASN A 51 -37.50 -65.82 -7.99
N LYS A 52 -37.23 -67.02 -7.44
CA LYS A 52 -36.32 -68.11 -7.85
C LYS A 52 -34.87 -67.95 -7.34
N LYS A 53 -34.46 -68.54 -6.21
CA LYS A 53 -34.23 -69.99 -5.97
C LYS A 53 -33.62 -70.69 -7.19
N ASN A 54 -32.29 -70.72 -7.27
CA ASN A 54 -31.44 -71.90 -7.07
C ASN A 54 -30.07 -71.71 -7.74
N GLU A 55 -29.05 -72.24 -7.05
CA GLU A 55 -27.73 -72.64 -7.56
C GLU A 55 -26.80 -71.50 -8.01
N PHE A 56 -25.76 -71.24 -7.22
CA PHE A 56 -24.36 -71.48 -7.62
C PHE A 56 -23.46 -71.20 -6.42
N ASN A 57 -23.09 -72.31 -5.75
CA ASN A 57 -21.90 -72.40 -4.92
C ASN A 57 -20.65 -72.46 -5.81
N GLU A 58 -19.53 -72.04 -5.22
CA GLU A 58 -18.15 -72.33 -5.61
C GLU A 58 -17.56 -71.61 -6.84
N PHE A 59 -16.92 -70.48 -6.58
CA PHE A 59 -15.59 -70.19 -7.16
C PHE A 59 -14.65 -69.67 -6.07
N THR A 60 -13.97 -70.61 -5.43
CA THR A 60 -12.81 -70.38 -4.56
C THR A 60 -11.57 -70.00 -5.37
N THR A 61 -11.03 -68.82 -5.06
CA THR A 61 -9.60 -68.47 -4.96
C THR A 61 -8.58 -69.42 -5.60
N SER A 62 -7.94 -69.00 -6.70
CA SER A 62 -6.52 -69.32 -6.96
C SER A 62 -5.83 -68.30 -7.88
N ASN A 63 -4.75 -67.71 -7.35
CA ASN A 63 -3.53 -67.23 -7.99
C ASN A 63 -3.58 -66.21 -9.14
N CYS A 64 -3.20 -64.94 -8.84
CA CYS A 64 -2.26 -64.23 -9.71
C CYS A 64 -1.48 -63.10 -9.00
N ASN A 65 -0.19 -63.05 -9.32
CA ASN A 65 0.89 -62.42 -8.57
C ASN A 65 0.91 -60.88 -8.57
N CYS A 66 1.18 -60.35 -7.38
CA CYS A 66 1.42 -58.95 -7.06
C CYS A 66 2.74 -58.42 -7.65
N LYS A 67 2.70 -57.71 -8.79
CA LYS A 67 3.81 -56.82 -9.22
C LYS A 67 3.41 -55.46 -9.83
N LYS A 68 2.16 -54.99 -9.68
CA LYS A 68 1.72 -53.68 -10.23
C LYS A 68 1.28 -52.62 -9.20
N LYS A 69 1.63 -52.76 -7.90
CA LYS A 69 1.24 -51.76 -6.87
C LYS A 69 2.22 -50.58 -6.69
N ASN A 70 3.46 -50.66 -7.16
CA ASN A 70 4.45 -49.60 -6.88
C ASN A 70 4.46 -48.44 -7.90
N ASP A 71 4.04 -48.67 -9.15
CA ASP A 71 4.07 -47.60 -10.17
C ASP A 71 2.85 -46.67 -10.07
N PHE A 72 1.69 -47.19 -9.65
CA PHE A 72 0.46 -46.40 -9.46
C PHE A 72 0.55 -45.42 -8.28
N GLN A 73 1.29 -45.75 -7.21
CA GLN A 73 1.49 -44.82 -6.09
C GLN A 73 2.47 -43.69 -6.42
N LYS A 74 3.49 -43.95 -7.26
CA LYS A 74 4.42 -42.90 -7.72
C LYS A 74 3.77 -41.92 -8.69
N GLN A 75 2.90 -42.40 -9.59
CA GLN A 75 2.17 -41.51 -10.51
C GLN A 75 1.10 -40.67 -9.80
N LYS A 76 0.39 -41.20 -8.77
CA LYS A 76 -0.52 -40.39 -7.93
C LYS A 76 0.21 -39.32 -7.13
N LYS A 77 1.43 -39.58 -6.62
CA LYS A 77 2.24 -38.54 -5.98
C LYS A 77 2.72 -37.48 -6.99
N ALA A 78 3.28 -37.90 -8.12
CA ALA A 78 3.86 -36.97 -9.09
C ALA A 78 2.83 -36.09 -9.83
N LEU A 79 1.61 -36.59 -10.11
CA LEU A 79 0.54 -35.77 -10.71
C LEU A 79 -0.17 -34.88 -9.69
N ASN A 80 -0.30 -35.30 -8.41
CA ASN A 80 -0.96 -34.49 -7.38
C ASN A 80 -0.03 -33.47 -6.72
N GLU A 81 1.30 -33.65 -6.75
CA GLU A 81 2.30 -32.72 -6.21
C GLU A 81 2.37 -31.38 -6.97
N LYS A 82 1.75 -31.26 -8.15
CA LYS A 82 1.67 -29.99 -8.89
C LYS A 82 0.48 -29.09 -8.51
N LYS A 83 -0.26 -29.39 -7.44
CA LYS A 83 -1.24 -28.42 -6.92
C LYS A 83 -0.52 -27.31 -6.15
N TYR A 84 -0.71 -26.08 -6.64
CA TYR A 84 -0.25 -24.80 -6.11
C TYR A 84 -0.86 -24.46 -4.72
N HIS A 85 -0.78 -25.36 -3.74
CA HIS A 85 -1.28 -25.11 -2.38
C HIS A 85 -0.38 -24.07 -1.70
N GLY A 86 -0.99 -22.99 -1.25
CA GLY A 86 -0.31 -21.95 -0.49
C GLY A 86 0.49 -20.92 -1.29
N ASP A 87 0.28 -20.83 -2.61
CA ASP A 87 0.96 -19.85 -3.46
C ASP A 87 0.29 -18.47 -3.50
N ILE A 88 -0.97 -18.38 -3.08
CA ILE A 88 -1.72 -17.11 -3.06
C ILE A 88 -1.81 -16.59 -1.63
N VAL A 89 -1.47 -15.32 -1.48
CA VAL A 89 -1.37 -14.65 -0.19
C VAL A 89 -2.17 -13.36 -0.17
N ILE A 90 -2.69 -13.04 1.00
CA ILE A 90 -3.29 -11.75 1.31
C ILE A 90 -2.15 -10.83 1.75
N SER A 91 -1.80 -9.86 0.91
CA SER A 91 -0.70 -8.94 1.18
C SER A 91 -1.17 -7.58 1.67
N GLY A 92 -2.38 -7.16 1.32
CA GLY A 92 -2.97 -5.90 1.76
C GLY A 92 -4.40 -6.05 2.25
N ILE A 93 -4.77 -5.23 3.24
CA ILE A 93 -6.10 -5.24 3.89
C ILE A 93 -6.58 -3.81 4.17
N SER A 94 -7.86 -3.56 3.95
CA SER A 94 -8.51 -2.30 4.32
C SER A 94 -10.01 -2.48 4.53
N GLY A 95 -10.65 -1.47 5.12
CA GLY A 95 -12.10 -1.47 5.21
C GLY A 95 -12.70 -0.34 6.04
N ARG A 96 -14.02 -0.27 6.02
CA ARG A 96 -14.89 0.58 6.83
C ARG A 96 -15.91 -0.29 7.53
N PHE A 97 -16.08 -0.06 8.82
CA PHE A 97 -17.00 -0.79 9.68
C PHE A 97 -17.73 0.19 10.59
N PRO A 98 -18.84 -0.21 11.19
CA PRO A 98 -19.53 0.65 12.14
C PRO A 98 -18.60 1.16 13.22
N GLU A 99 -18.76 2.43 13.58
CA GLU A 99 -17.91 3.08 14.58
C GLU A 99 -16.40 3.09 14.27
N SER A 100 -15.95 2.54 13.13
CA SER A 100 -14.55 2.18 12.88
C SER A 100 -14.14 2.50 11.43
N ASP A 101 -13.33 3.54 11.26
CA ASP A 101 -12.94 4.02 9.91
C ASP A 101 -11.83 3.19 9.28
N ASN A 102 -11.32 2.15 9.96
CA ASN A 102 -10.20 1.34 9.53
C ASN A 102 -10.09 0.05 10.37
N ILE A 103 -9.18 -0.82 9.96
CA ILE A 103 -8.92 -2.14 10.56
C ILE A 103 -8.39 -2.03 12.00
N ASN A 104 -7.57 -1.02 12.33
CA ASN A 104 -7.07 -0.84 13.70
C ASN A 104 -8.18 -0.44 14.68
N GLU A 105 -9.10 0.43 14.27
CA GLU A 105 -10.28 0.78 15.05
C GLU A 105 -11.19 -0.43 15.24
N LEU A 106 -11.42 -1.23 14.18
CA LEU A 106 -12.17 -2.49 14.27
C LEU A 106 -11.52 -3.43 15.29
N ALA A 107 -10.21 -3.67 15.20
CA ALA A 107 -9.48 -4.53 16.13
C ALA A 107 -9.65 -4.03 17.58
N LYS A 108 -9.41 -2.73 17.82
CA LYS A 108 -9.56 -2.13 19.15
C LYS A 108 -10.97 -2.34 19.72
N HIS A 109 -12.01 -2.14 18.92
CA HIS A 109 -13.39 -2.32 19.34
C HIS A 109 -13.75 -3.80 19.58
N MET A 110 -13.28 -4.72 18.74
CA MET A 110 -13.51 -6.16 18.91
C MET A 110 -12.85 -6.70 20.20
N TYR A 111 -11.56 -6.39 20.44
CA TYR A 111 -10.85 -6.86 21.64
C TYR A 111 -11.35 -6.21 22.93
N SER A 112 -11.94 -5.01 22.87
CA SER A 112 -12.57 -4.36 24.03
C SER A 112 -14.03 -4.75 24.26
N GLN A 113 -14.59 -5.68 23.48
CA GLN A 113 -16.01 -6.08 23.53
C GLN A 113 -16.98 -4.90 23.34
N LYS A 114 -16.57 -3.80 22.67
CA LYS A 114 -17.48 -2.72 22.32
C LYS A 114 -18.55 -3.29 21.38
N THR A 115 -19.81 -2.94 21.64
CA THR A 115 -20.89 -3.29 20.69
C THR A 115 -20.90 -2.25 19.59
N PHE A 116 -20.87 -2.70 18.34
CA PHE A 116 -20.81 -1.82 17.17
C PHE A 116 -22.20 -1.30 16.76
N THR A 117 -23.08 -1.13 17.74
CA THR A 117 -24.42 -0.59 17.53
C THR A 117 -24.38 0.93 17.55
N THR A 118 -24.82 1.54 16.46
CA THR A 118 -25.17 2.95 16.39
C THR A 118 -26.60 3.11 16.90
N THR A 119 -26.77 3.96 17.91
CA THR A 119 -28.09 4.33 18.46
C THR A 119 -28.51 5.74 18.07
N THR A 120 -27.69 6.46 17.30
CA THR A 120 -28.06 7.77 16.76
C THR A 120 -28.88 7.60 15.49
N ASN A 121 -29.85 8.49 15.29
CA ASN A 121 -30.72 8.48 14.13
C ASN A 121 -30.29 9.57 13.14
N ASP A 122 -29.04 9.54 12.71
CA ASP A 122 -28.46 10.65 11.93
C ASP A 122 -28.83 10.62 10.43
N ILE A 123 -29.38 9.50 9.94
CA ILE A 123 -29.75 9.28 8.52
C ILE A 123 -31.25 9.44 8.27
N TRP A 124 -32.12 9.06 9.22
CA TRP A 124 -33.56 8.98 9.00
C TRP A 124 -34.28 9.90 9.97
N ASP A 125 -35.17 10.77 9.50
CA ASP A 125 -35.98 11.61 10.40
C ASP A 125 -37.13 10.81 11.04
N TYR A 126 -37.58 9.73 10.39
CA TYR A 126 -38.62 8.83 10.87
C TYR A 126 -38.14 7.38 10.95
N THR A 127 -38.59 6.64 11.97
CA THR A 127 -38.27 5.22 12.20
C THR A 127 -39.56 4.42 12.36
N PHE A 128 -39.54 3.13 12.02
CA PHE A 128 -40.71 2.25 12.21
C PHE A 128 -41.17 2.27 13.68
N ASN A 129 -42.42 2.70 13.92
CA ASN A 129 -43.03 2.88 15.25
C ASN A 129 -42.26 3.83 16.21
N ASP A 130 -41.58 4.87 15.69
CA ASP A 130 -40.81 5.84 16.50
C ASP A 130 -39.74 5.21 17.41
N LYS A 131 -39.30 3.98 17.10
CA LYS A 131 -38.27 3.29 17.87
C LYS A 131 -36.90 3.52 17.24
N ILE A 132 -35.95 3.98 18.06
CA ILE A 132 -34.53 4.04 17.69
C ILE A 132 -34.04 2.64 17.27
N PRO A 133 -33.70 2.42 15.99
CA PRO A 133 -33.20 1.15 15.51
C PRO A 133 -31.83 0.85 16.12
N ILE A 134 -31.62 -0.39 16.54
CA ILE A 134 -30.28 -0.90 16.77
C ILE A 134 -29.72 -1.27 15.39
N LYS A 135 -28.65 -0.62 14.92
CA LYS A 135 -28.02 -0.89 13.62
C LYS A 135 -26.50 -0.73 13.68
N GLY A 136 -25.79 -1.27 12.70
CA GLY A 136 -24.35 -1.02 12.53
C GLY A 136 -24.17 -0.09 11.36
N GLN A 137 -23.75 1.15 11.62
CA GLN A 137 -23.68 2.21 10.62
C GLN A 137 -22.22 2.69 10.46
N LEU A 138 -21.72 2.76 9.22
CA LEU A 138 -20.43 3.41 8.91
C LEU A 138 -20.41 4.89 9.34
N LYS A 139 -19.24 5.52 9.35
CA LYS A 139 -19.08 6.96 9.63
C LYS A 139 -18.69 7.71 8.35
N ASN A 140 -18.74 9.04 8.38
CA ASN A 140 -18.16 9.94 7.34
C ASN A 140 -18.69 9.76 5.91
N TYR A 141 -19.98 9.42 5.74
CA TYR A 141 -20.65 9.25 4.43
C TYR A 141 -20.64 10.48 3.52
N ASP A 142 -20.47 11.64 4.12
CA ASP A 142 -20.50 12.92 3.45
C ASP A 142 -19.19 13.24 2.75
N THR A 143 -18.13 12.45 2.95
CA THR A 143 -16.79 12.70 2.39
C THR A 143 -16.44 11.75 1.24
N PHE A 144 -15.74 12.26 0.22
CA PHE A 144 -15.14 11.45 -0.85
C PHE A 144 -14.07 12.24 -1.63
N ASP A 145 -12.91 11.62 -1.86
CA ASP A 145 -11.81 12.21 -2.61
C ASP A 145 -11.97 12.06 -4.12
N SER A 146 -13.05 12.64 -4.65
CA SER A 146 -13.39 12.56 -6.08
C SER A 146 -12.27 13.07 -7.02
N SER A 147 -11.48 14.05 -6.58
CA SER A 147 -10.41 14.65 -7.38
C SER A 147 -9.21 13.72 -7.55
N TYR A 148 -8.84 12.93 -6.53
CA TYR A 148 -7.81 11.90 -6.68
C TYR A 148 -8.18 10.85 -7.73
N PHE A 149 -9.43 10.40 -7.72
CA PHE A 149 -9.94 9.40 -8.66
C PHE A 149 -10.29 9.98 -10.03
N GLU A 150 -9.97 11.26 -10.29
CA GLU A 150 -10.26 11.96 -11.55
C GLU A 150 -11.76 11.99 -11.90
N ILE A 151 -12.61 11.96 -10.86
CA ILE A 151 -14.06 12.01 -10.98
C ILE A 151 -14.53 13.45 -10.77
N THR A 152 -15.21 14.01 -11.77
CA THR A 152 -15.83 15.34 -11.63
C THR A 152 -16.80 15.39 -10.45
N LYS A 153 -16.94 16.53 -9.77
CA LYS A 153 -17.86 16.69 -8.62
C LYS A 153 -19.28 16.20 -8.90
N ASN A 154 -19.82 16.44 -10.10
CA ASN A 154 -21.17 15.99 -10.49
C ASN A 154 -21.28 14.46 -10.62
N ARG A 155 -20.24 13.80 -11.16
CA ARG A 155 -20.17 12.33 -11.20
C ARG A 155 -19.93 11.74 -9.80
N GLY A 156 -19.11 12.39 -8.97
CA GLY A 156 -18.84 11.97 -7.60
C GLY A 156 -20.11 12.01 -6.74
N LYS A 157 -20.97 13.02 -6.93
CA LYS A 157 -22.32 13.09 -6.33
C LYS A 157 -23.30 12.03 -6.85
N ALA A 158 -22.99 11.36 -7.95
CA ALA A 158 -23.79 10.25 -8.45
C ALA A 158 -23.31 8.89 -7.92
N PHE A 159 -22.11 8.82 -7.32
CA PHE A 159 -21.59 7.57 -6.74
C PHE A 159 -22.25 7.30 -5.40
N ASN A 160 -22.90 6.15 -5.28
CA ASN A 160 -23.48 5.72 -4.03
C ASN A 160 -22.42 5.52 -2.92
N ASN A 161 -22.83 5.38 -1.66
CA ASN A 161 -21.91 5.26 -0.53
C ASN A 161 -20.96 4.06 -0.67
N GLU A 162 -21.49 2.92 -1.13
CA GLU A 162 -20.74 1.68 -1.31
C GLU A 162 -19.56 1.87 -2.27
N LEU A 163 -19.82 2.46 -3.43
CA LEU A 163 -18.80 2.68 -4.44
C LEU A 163 -17.72 3.66 -3.98
N ARG A 164 -18.08 4.70 -3.22
CA ARG A 164 -17.12 5.69 -2.70
C ARG A 164 -16.15 5.09 -1.70
N PHE A 165 -16.68 4.40 -0.68
CA PHE A 165 -15.85 3.69 0.28
C PHE A 165 -15.04 2.59 -0.41
N LEU A 166 -15.60 1.91 -1.42
CA LEU A 166 -14.88 0.90 -2.17
C LEU A 166 -13.64 1.50 -2.88
N CYS A 167 -13.78 2.64 -3.56
CA CYS A 167 -12.64 3.30 -4.23
C CYS A 167 -11.50 3.61 -3.25
N GLU A 168 -11.83 4.21 -2.11
CA GLU A 168 -10.87 4.55 -1.06
C GLU A 168 -10.21 3.30 -0.44
N CYS A 169 -11.01 2.30 -0.07
CA CYS A 169 -10.50 1.07 0.52
C CYS A 169 -9.63 0.28 -0.46
N VAL A 170 -9.95 0.26 -1.76
CA VAL A 170 -9.06 -0.37 -2.76
C VAL A 170 -7.68 0.29 -2.77
N GLY A 171 -7.62 1.62 -2.86
CA GLY A 171 -6.35 2.36 -2.79
C GLY A 171 -5.57 2.08 -1.50
N GLU A 172 -6.26 2.06 -0.36
CA GLU A 172 -5.67 1.73 0.94
C GLU A 172 -5.11 0.31 0.99
N SER A 173 -5.80 -0.68 0.40
CA SER A 173 -5.35 -2.07 0.42
C SER A 173 -4.06 -2.28 -0.41
N ILE A 174 -3.92 -1.56 -1.53
CA ILE A 174 -2.72 -1.59 -2.37
C ILE A 174 -1.52 -0.98 -1.64
N ILE A 175 -1.73 0.18 -1.00
CA ILE A 175 -0.70 0.83 -0.17
C ILE A 175 -0.34 -0.08 1.01
N ASP A 176 -1.30 -0.77 1.61
CA ASP A 176 -1.05 -1.68 2.72
C ASP A 176 -0.22 -2.91 2.32
N ALA A 177 -0.34 -3.37 1.07
CA ALA A 177 0.52 -4.40 0.49
C ALA A 177 1.98 -3.94 0.29
N GLY A 178 2.29 -2.67 0.53
CA GLY A 178 3.63 -2.10 0.34
C GLY A 178 3.94 -1.70 -1.10
N LEU A 179 2.91 -1.53 -1.94
CA LEU A 179 3.03 -1.13 -3.35
C LEU A 179 2.66 0.34 -3.53
N LYS A 180 3.08 0.96 -4.64
CA LYS A 180 2.51 2.23 -5.09
C LYS A 180 1.27 1.93 -5.94
N ILE A 181 0.28 2.81 -5.90
CA ILE A 181 -0.95 2.60 -6.67
C ILE A 181 -0.65 2.64 -8.18
N GLU A 182 0.25 3.53 -8.60
CA GLU A 182 0.64 3.71 -9.99
C GLU A 182 1.43 2.54 -10.55
N ASP A 183 2.11 1.74 -9.70
CA ASP A 183 2.81 0.53 -10.12
C ASP A 183 1.83 -0.55 -10.66
N LEU A 184 0.54 -0.45 -10.32
CA LEU A 184 -0.51 -1.35 -10.81
C LEU A 184 -1.21 -0.85 -12.07
N TYR A 185 -0.96 0.38 -12.52
CA TYR A 185 -1.57 0.88 -13.75
C TYR A 185 -1.18 0.01 -14.93
N HIS A 186 -2.19 -0.37 -15.72
CA HIS A 186 -2.10 -1.28 -16.86
C HIS A 186 -1.62 -2.70 -16.53
N SER A 187 -1.47 -3.03 -15.23
CA SER A 187 -1.18 -4.40 -14.80
C SER A 187 -2.39 -5.31 -15.02
N ASN A 188 -2.12 -6.61 -15.16
CA ASN A 188 -3.14 -7.64 -15.28
C ASN A 188 -3.73 -7.99 -13.90
N THR A 189 -4.27 -6.99 -13.19
CA THR A 189 -4.85 -7.17 -11.85
C THR A 189 -6.37 -7.39 -11.98
N GLY A 190 -6.86 -8.50 -11.44
CA GLY A 190 -8.29 -8.84 -11.46
C GLY A 190 -9.07 -8.12 -10.35
N VAL A 191 -10.39 -7.96 -10.52
CA VAL A 191 -11.26 -7.22 -9.59
C VAL A 191 -12.58 -7.99 -9.36
N PHE A 192 -12.78 -8.53 -8.16
CA PHE A 192 -13.95 -9.36 -7.84
C PHE A 192 -14.68 -8.79 -6.62
N ILE A 193 -15.89 -8.25 -6.83
CA ILE A 193 -16.62 -7.48 -5.82
C ILE A 193 -17.90 -8.23 -5.43
N GLY A 194 -17.95 -8.75 -4.20
CA GLY A 194 -19.16 -9.31 -3.60
C GLY A 194 -20.12 -8.20 -3.17
N CYS A 195 -21.31 -8.14 -3.75
CA CYS A 195 -22.29 -7.10 -3.53
C CYS A 195 -23.72 -7.63 -3.71
N ASN A 196 -24.72 -6.90 -3.21
CA ASN A 196 -26.13 -7.23 -3.39
C ASN A 196 -26.92 -6.01 -3.91
N VAL A 197 -28.25 -6.11 -3.96
CA VAL A 197 -29.12 -4.96 -4.33
C VAL A 197 -28.88 -3.83 -3.34
N THR A 198 -28.39 -2.69 -3.84
CA THR A 198 -28.23 -1.50 -3.03
C THR A 198 -29.58 -0.79 -2.90
N GLU A 199 -29.98 -0.54 -1.67
CA GLU A 199 -31.19 0.21 -1.33
C GLU A 199 -31.16 1.64 -1.90
N GLU A 200 -29.96 2.21 -2.10
CA GLU A 200 -29.81 3.54 -2.69
C GLU A 200 -30.26 3.59 -4.16
N PHE A 201 -30.13 2.49 -4.91
CA PHE A 201 -30.48 2.44 -6.34
C PHE A 201 -31.98 2.66 -6.57
N GLY A 202 -32.83 2.06 -5.74
CA GLY A 202 -34.29 2.25 -5.83
C GLY A 202 -34.69 3.70 -5.55
N ALA A 203 -34.08 4.33 -4.54
CA ALA A 203 -34.32 5.73 -4.21
C ALA A 203 -33.87 6.68 -5.33
N PHE A 204 -32.69 6.42 -5.90
CA PHE A 204 -32.13 7.22 -6.99
C PHE A 204 -32.94 7.15 -8.29
N ILE A 205 -33.61 6.05 -8.58
CA ILE A 205 -34.50 5.93 -9.75
C ILE A 205 -35.84 6.65 -9.53
N GLN A 206 -36.31 6.71 -8.29
CA GLN A 206 -37.60 7.34 -7.94
C GLN A 206 -37.49 8.86 -7.73
N ASP A 207 -36.28 9.40 -7.57
CA ASP A 207 -36.07 10.84 -7.42
C ASP A 207 -36.17 11.56 -8.78
N ASP A 208 -37.34 12.09 -9.09
CA ASP A 208 -37.60 12.94 -10.27
C ASP A 208 -36.66 14.17 -10.34
N HIS A 209 -36.10 14.61 -9.21
CA HIS A 209 -35.17 15.73 -9.14
C HIS A 209 -33.71 15.32 -9.35
N SER A 210 -33.39 14.02 -9.40
CA SER A 210 -32.04 13.52 -9.69
C SER A 210 -31.67 13.73 -11.16
N ASN A 211 -31.47 14.99 -11.55
CA ASN A 211 -31.11 15.44 -12.90
C ASN A 211 -29.77 14.92 -13.45
N SER A 212 -29.10 13.99 -12.75
CA SER A 212 -27.79 13.48 -13.17
C SER A 212 -27.94 12.27 -14.08
N LYS A 213 -27.53 12.42 -15.35
CA LYS A 213 -27.37 11.30 -16.30
C LYS A 213 -26.45 10.17 -15.80
N TYR A 214 -25.72 10.40 -14.71
CA TYR A 214 -24.76 9.45 -14.13
C TYR A 214 -25.35 8.59 -13.01
N THR A 215 -26.53 8.92 -12.48
CA THR A 215 -27.12 8.29 -11.30
C THR A 215 -27.16 6.77 -11.41
N ILE A 216 -27.68 6.24 -12.53
CA ILE A 216 -27.73 4.80 -12.78
C ILE A 216 -26.32 4.19 -12.74
N SER A 217 -25.35 4.78 -13.46
CA SER A 217 -23.98 4.27 -13.53
C SER A 217 -23.21 4.35 -12.21
N GLY A 218 -23.56 5.27 -11.32
CA GLY A 218 -22.91 5.44 -10.02
C GLY A 218 -23.48 4.54 -8.92
N CYS A 219 -24.59 3.84 -9.19
CA CYS A 219 -25.31 3.03 -8.20
C CYS A 219 -25.60 1.59 -8.66
N ILE A 220 -25.54 1.31 -9.97
CA ILE A 220 -25.81 -0.03 -10.49
C ILE A 220 -24.65 -0.98 -10.18
N LYS A 221 -24.98 -2.18 -9.70
CA LYS A 221 -23.99 -3.19 -9.25
C LYS A 221 -22.93 -3.54 -10.29
N THR A 222 -23.33 -3.64 -11.56
CA THR A 222 -22.42 -4.00 -12.67
C THR A 222 -21.26 -3.02 -12.80
N MET A 223 -21.44 -1.79 -12.32
CA MET A 223 -20.43 -0.75 -12.39
C MET A 223 -19.46 -0.77 -11.22
N TYR A 224 -19.68 -1.52 -10.13
CA TYR A 224 -18.72 -1.55 -9.01
C TYR A 224 -17.35 -2.07 -9.42
N ALA A 225 -17.28 -3.30 -9.94
CA ALA A 225 -16.01 -3.85 -10.42
C ALA A 225 -15.46 -3.06 -11.63
N ASN A 226 -16.35 -2.57 -12.51
CA ASN A 226 -15.94 -1.81 -13.70
C ASN A 226 -15.30 -0.45 -13.33
N HIS A 227 -15.91 0.33 -12.43
CA HIS A 227 -15.34 1.60 -11.99
C HIS A 227 -14.01 1.39 -11.28
N ILE A 228 -13.86 0.36 -10.43
CA ILE A 228 -12.57 0.07 -9.81
C ILE A 228 -11.52 -0.29 -10.85
N LYS A 229 -11.84 -1.15 -11.82
CA LYS A 229 -10.95 -1.45 -12.93
C LYS A 229 -10.53 -0.18 -13.67
N ASP A 230 -11.48 0.70 -14.01
CA ASP A 230 -11.21 1.89 -14.80
C ASP A 230 -10.46 2.98 -14.01
N ILE A 231 -10.85 3.26 -12.76
CA ILE A 231 -10.21 4.24 -11.87
C ILE A 231 -8.74 3.89 -11.58
N PHE A 232 -8.44 2.60 -11.43
CA PHE A 232 -7.09 2.12 -11.17
C PHE A 232 -6.36 1.61 -12.44
N HIS A 233 -6.94 1.84 -13.62
CA HIS A 233 -6.37 1.54 -14.93
C HIS A 233 -5.96 0.05 -15.09
N LEU A 234 -6.75 -0.88 -14.53
CA LEU A 234 -6.42 -2.30 -14.47
C LEU A 234 -6.89 -3.04 -15.74
N ASN A 235 -6.12 -4.04 -16.16
CA ASN A 235 -6.38 -4.83 -17.38
C ASN A 235 -6.84 -6.27 -17.12
N GLY A 236 -6.98 -6.67 -15.84
CA GLY A 236 -7.39 -8.02 -15.48
C GLY A 236 -8.91 -8.27 -15.56
N PRO A 237 -9.33 -9.53 -15.36
CA PRO A 237 -10.73 -9.91 -15.33
C PRO A 237 -11.45 -9.21 -14.17
N PHE A 238 -12.69 -8.80 -14.38
CA PHE A 238 -13.48 -8.11 -13.37
C PHE A 238 -14.92 -8.62 -13.33
N ALA A 239 -15.50 -8.70 -12.13
CA ALA A 239 -16.87 -9.13 -11.93
C ALA A 239 -17.47 -8.57 -10.63
N SER A 240 -18.71 -8.09 -10.72
CA SER A 240 -19.57 -7.87 -9.55
C SER A 240 -20.40 -9.12 -9.33
N ILE A 241 -20.33 -9.72 -8.15
CA ILE A 241 -20.87 -11.04 -7.82
C ILE A 241 -21.95 -10.88 -6.76
N ASP A 242 -23.12 -11.47 -7.02
CA ASP A 242 -24.25 -11.50 -6.09
C ASP A 242 -24.72 -12.94 -5.92
N THR A 243 -24.32 -13.52 -4.78
CA THR A 243 -24.81 -14.80 -4.29
C THR A 243 -25.36 -14.63 -2.87
N ASP A 244 -25.99 -13.47 -2.61
CA ASP A 244 -26.49 -13.08 -1.29
C ASP A 244 -25.36 -13.08 -0.23
N ASN A 245 -25.52 -13.74 0.92
CA ASN A 245 -24.56 -13.64 2.03
C ASN A 245 -23.18 -14.23 1.73
N SER A 246 -23.07 -15.14 0.75
CA SER A 246 -21.79 -15.75 0.35
C SER A 246 -21.00 -14.93 -0.68
N SER A 247 -21.53 -13.80 -1.16
CA SER A 247 -20.98 -13.05 -2.30
C SER A 247 -19.49 -12.75 -2.20
N SER A 248 -18.99 -12.28 -1.04
CA SER A 248 -17.56 -11.99 -0.88
C SER A 248 -16.66 -13.22 -0.86
N LEU A 249 -17.17 -14.39 -0.42
CA LEU A 249 -16.40 -15.63 -0.45
C LEU A 249 -16.39 -16.25 -1.86
N ILE A 250 -17.48 -16.14 -2.61
CA ILE A 250 -17.48 -16.53 -4.02
C ILE A 250 -16.55 -15.60 -4.83
N ALA A 251 -16.51 -14.30 -4.50
CA ALA A 251 -15.54 -13.38 -5.08
C ALA A 251 -14.09 -13.79 -4.80
N LEU A 252 -13.79 -14.25 -3.58
CA LEU A 252 -12.49 -14.82 -3.23
C LEU A 252 -12.16 -16.07 -4.08
N GLU A 253 -13.11 -17.00 -4.21
CA GLU A 253 -12.92 -18.21 -5.02
C GLU A 253 -12.59 -17.87 -6.48
N TRP A 254 -13.37 -16.99 -7.10
CA TRP A 254 -13.15 -16.59 -8.49
C TRP A 254 -11.80 -15.89 -8.69
N ALA A 255 -11.37 -15.08 -7.71
CA ALA A 255 -10.05 -14.46 -7.71
C ALA A 255 -8.93 -15.50 -7.64
N ILE A 256 -9.06 -16.51 -6.77
CA ILE A 256 -8.09 -17.60 -6.64
C ILE A 256 -8.02 -18.41 -7.94
N ILE A 257 -9.16 -18.73 -8.54
CA ILE A 257 -9.22 -19.46 -9.82
C ILE A 257 -8.54 -18.64 -10.93
N ALA A 258 -8.81 -17.33 -11.00
CA ALA A 258 -8.20 -16.45 -11.98
C ALA A 258 -6.67 -16.35 -11.81
N LEU A 259 -6.19 -16.25 -10.56
CA LEU A 259 -4.76 -16.25 -10.24
C LEU A 259 -4.12 -17.61 -10.57
N ARG A 260 -4.68 -18.73 -10.11
CA ARG A 260 -4.11 -20.07 -10.39
C ARG A 260 -4.06 -20.39 -11.89
N ASN A 261 -5.04 -19.89 -12.65
CA ASN A 261 -5.07 -20.03 -14.12
C ASN A 261 -4.26 -18.96 -14.87
N LYS A 262 -3.47 -18.13 -14.15
CA LYS A 262 -2.62 -17.05 -14.70
C LYS A 262 -3.40 -16.05 -15.57
N LYS A 263 -4.70 -15.87 -15.30
CA LYS A 263 -5.55 -14.86 -15.95
C LYS A 263 -5.31 -13.47 -15.38
N CYS A 264 -4.76 -13.37 -14.19
CA CYS A 264 -4.28 -12.14 -13.56
C CYS A 264 -3.00 -12.40 -12.75
N SER A 265 -2.22 -11.36 -12.49
CA SER A 265 -1.00 -11.40 -11.67
C SER A 265 -1.25 -11.04 -10.20
N ASN A 266 -2.26 -10.21 -9.96
CA ASN A 266 -2.77 -9.84 -8.64
C ASN A 266 -4.30 -9.84 -8.71
N ALA A 267 -4.99 -9.87 -7.57
CA ALA A 267 -6.43 -9.71 -7.53
C ALA A 267 -6.88 -8.84 -6.36
N ILE A 268 -7.84 -7.97 -6.62
CA ILE A 268 -8.58 -7.22 -5.61
C ILE A 268 -9.87 -7.97 -5.36
N ILE A 269 -10.14 -8.28 -4.09
CA ILE A 269 -11.43 -8.81 -3.66
C ILE A 269 -12.07 -7.85 -2.68
N ALA A 270 -13.39 -7.68 -2.78
CA ALA A 270 -14.13 -6.85 -1.85
C ALA A 270 -15.48 -7.44 -1.48
N GLY A 271 -16.01 -7.01 -0.36
CA GLY A 271 -17.39 -7.25 0.06
C GLY A 271 -17.99 -5.94 0.54
N ILE A 272 -19.15 -5.55 -0.02
CA ILE A 272 -19.79 -4.27 0.25
C ILE A 272 -21.26 -4.43 0.63
N HIS A 273 -21.66 -3.79 1.72
CA HIS A 273 -23.05 -3.72 2.16
C HIS A 273 -23.30 -2.42 2.93
N THR A 274 -24.33 -1.67 2.55
CA THR A 274 -24.87 -0.52 3.31
C THR A 274 -26.37 -0.66 3.57
N ASN A 275 -26.91 0.03 4.58
CA ASN A 275 -28.31 -0.01 5.02
C ASN A 275 -28.88 1.43 4.98
N ARG A 276 -29.78 1.72 4.04
CA ARG A 276 -30.22 3.09 3.71
C ARG A 276 -31.74 3.26 3.64
N GLU A 277 -32.54 2.20 3.57
CA GLU A 277 -33.99 2.25 3.69
C GLU A 277 -34.43 2.24 5.16
N SER A 278 -35.16 3.27 5.61
CA SER A 278 -35.73 3.31 6.96
C SER A 278 -36.83 2.28 7.16
N ASN A 279 -37.44 1.76 6.09
CA ASN A 279 -38.62 0.89 6.16
C ASN A 279 -38.28 -0.60 6.05
N ASN A 280 -37.00 -1.00 6.08
CA ASN A 280 -36.64 -2.40 6.03
C ASN A 280 -36.80 -3.04 7.44
N PRO A 281 -37.83 -3.89 7.68
CA PRO A 281 -38.06 -4.51 8.99
C PRO A 281 -36.86 -5.34 9.48
N LEU A 282 -36.01 -5.84 8.55
CA LEU A 282 -34.80 -6.60 8.88
C LEU A 282 -33.71 -5.74 9.54
N ILE A 283 -33.79 -4.40 9.45
CA ILE A 283 -32.87 -3.49 10.14
C ILE A 283 -33.26 -3.34 11.62
N PHE A 284 -34.53 -3.52 11.98
CA PHE A 284 -35.02 -3.21 13.32
C PHE A 284 -34.85 -4.39 14.29
N GLY A 285 -33.78 -4.36 15.08
CA GLY A 285 -33.76 -5.05 16.37
C GLY A 285 -34.77 -4.40 17.32
N ILE A 286 -36.02 -4.88 17.38
CA ILE A 286 -37.04 -4.30 18.28
C ILE A 286 -36.71 -4.65 19.74
N LYS A 287 -36.26 -3.68 20.54
CA LYS A 287 -36.23 -3.82 22.02
C LYS A 287 -37.65 -4.03 22.55
N LYS A 288 -37.90 -5.12 23.28
CA LYS A 288 -39.16 -5.33 24.04
C LYS A 288 -38.99 -4.79 25.47
N ASN A 289 -39.98 -4.03 25.94
CA ASN A 289 -40.39 -4.14 27.34
C ASN A 289 -41.12 -5.48 27.48
N ILE A 290 -40.81 -6.21 28.56
CA ILE A 290 -41.42 -7.50 28.87
C ILE A 290 -42.91 -7.26 29.13
N ASN A 291 -43.78 -7.47 28.14
CA ASN A 291 -45.22 -7.50 28.38
C ASN A 291 -45.61 -8.83 29.01
N GLU A 292 -46.39 -8.75 30.09
CA GLU A 292 -46.75 -9.76 31.11
C GLU A 292 -47.41 -11.07 30.61
N LYS A 293 -47.59 -11.30 29.31
CA LYS A 293 -48.36 -12.45 28.80
C LYS A 293 -47.62 -13.41 27.87
N GLY A 294 -46.32 -13.59 28.06
CA GLY A 294 -45.55 -14.78 27.62
C GLY A 294 -45.49 -15.13 26.13
N LYS A 295 -46.27 -14.50 25.24
CA LYS A 295 -46.26 -14.75 23.80
C LYS A 295 -45.12 -13.95 23.14
N GLN A 296 -44.11 -14.69 22.68
CA GLN A 296 -42.98 -14.19 21.92
C GLN A 296 -43.45 -13.85 20.50
N SER A 297 -43.07 -12.68 19.97
CA SER A 297 -43.16 -12.45 18.52
C SER A 297 -41.91 -13.08 17.89
N PRO A 298 -42.01 -13.67 16.69
CA PRO A 298 -40.93 -14.47 16.08
C PRO A 298 -39.64 -13.67 15.83
N PHE A 299 -39.71 -12.33 15.72
CA PHE A 299 -38.55 -11.47 15.53
C PHE A 299 -37.94 -10.92 16.85
N VAL A 300 -38.36 -11.44 18.01
CA VAL A 300 -38.11 -10.80 19.32
C VAL A 300 -37.01 -11.48 20.15
N ASN A 301 -36.30 -12.49 19.64
CA ASN A 301 -35.22 -13.13 20.41
C ASN A 301 -33.83 -13.18 19.76
N THR A 302 -33.65 -12.58 18.59
CA THR A 302 -32.31 -12.38 18.03
C THR A 302 -31.96 -10.90 18.16
N LYS A 303 -30.98 -10.57 19.02
CA LYS A 303 -30.36 -9.24 19.10
C LYS A 303 -29.50 -8.99 17.85
N TYR A 304 -30.08 -9.16 16.68
CA TYR A 304 -29.37 -9.23 15.43
C TYR A 304 -29.91 -8.19 14.45
N TYR A 305 -29.10 -7.18 14.18
CA TYR A 305 -29.38 -6.09 13.26
C TYR A 305 -28.49 -6.21 12.03
N ARG A 306 -28.95 -5.71 10.87
CA ARG A 306 -28.06 -5.57 9.71
C ARG A 306 -26.98 -4.54 10.01
N THR A 307 -25.77 -4.86 9.60
CA THR A 307 -24.64 -3.93 9.69
C THR A 307 -24.15 -3.57 8.31
N GLU A 308 -23.53 -2.42 8.22
CA GLU A 308 -22.79 -2.01 7.05
C GLU A 308 -21.33 -2.48 7.14
N CYS A 309 -20.71 -2.70 5.99
CA CYS A 309 -19.30 -3.08 5.88
C CYS A 309 -18.83 -2.84 4.46
N VAL A 310 -17.63 -2.27 4.33
CA VAL A 310 -16.84 -2.32 3.10
C VAL A 310 -15.50 -2.91 3.47
N GLY A 311 -15.22 -4.14 3.05
CA GLY A 311 -13.94 -4.81 3.26
C GLY A 311 -13.24 -5.03 1.94
N VAL A 312 -11.91 -4.87 1.91
CA VAL A 312 -11.08 -5.15 0.72
C VAL A 312 -9.84 -5.93 1.12
N LEU A 313 -9.50 -6.94 0.34
CA LEU A 313 -8.24 -7.68 0.44
C LEU A 313 -7.52 -7.65 -0.91
N PHE A 314 -6.20 -7.48 -0.86
CA PHE A 314 -5.32 -7.53 -2.02
C PHE A 314 -4.55 -8.86 -2.04
N LEU A 315 -4.69 -9.60 -3.13
CA LEU A 315 -4.12 -10.93 -3.32
C LEU A 315 -2.94 -10.88 -4.29
N GLN A 316 -1.86 -11.56 -3.94
CA GLN A 316 -0.68 -11.71 -4.76
C GLN A 316 -0.16 -13.15 -4.71
N TYR A 317 0.76 -13.49 -5.61
CA TYR A 317 1.59 -14.67 -5.41
C TYR A 317 2.59 -14.45 -4.27
N LYS A 318 2.87 -15.52 -3.53
CA LYS A 318 3.74 -15.52 -2.35
C LYS A 318 5.16 -15.04 -2.63
N ASP A 319 5.69 -15.31 -3.81
CA ASP A 319 7.06 -14.99 -4.23
C ASP A 319 7.28 -13.51 -4.54
N VAL A 320 6.24 -12.77 -4.94
CA VAL A 320 6.30 -11.34 -5.23
C VAL A 320 5.80 -10.45 -4.07
N ALA A 321 5.12 -11.03 -3.09
CA ALA A 321 4.50 -10.30 -2.00
C ALA A 321 5.54 -9.77 -0.98
N ARG A 322 5.56 -8.46 -0.78
CA ARG A 322 6.40 -7.80 0.26
C ARG A 322 5.84 -8.02 1.66
N ARG A 323 4.53 -8.17 1.78
CA ARG A 323 3.81 -8.43 3.02
C ARG A 323 2.90 -9.63 2.84
N ILE A 324 2.78 -10.44 3.89
CA ILE A 324 1.88 -11.59 3.94
C ILE A 324 1.20 -11.56 5.31
N TYR A 325 -0.10 -11.31 5.32
CA TYR A 325 -0.93 -11.48 6.51
C TYR A 325 -1.30 -12.95 6.69
N ALA A 326 -1.86 -13.53 5.64
CA ALA A 326 -2.25 -14.92 5.60
C ALA A 326 -2.11 -15.47 4.19
N THR A 327 -1.85 -16.76 4.10
CA THR A 327 -1.96 -17.52 2.86
C THR A 327 -3.38 -18.06 2.74
N VAL A 328 -4.01 -17.90 1.57
CA VAL A 328 -5.25 -18.62 1.28
C VAL A 328 -4.87 -20.03 0.87
N TYR A 329 -4.94 -20.95 1.83
CA TYR A 329 -4.35 -22.27 1.70
C TYR A 329 -5.19 -23.17 0.81
N ASP A 330 -6.49 -23.22 1.08
CA ASP A 330 -7.47 -23.81 0.17
C ASP A 330 -8.89 -23.26 0.41
N MET A 331 -9.81 -23.58 -0.47
CA MET A 331 -11.21 -23.18 -0.38
C MET A 331 -12.08 -24.11 -1.22
N ASN A 332 -13.32 -24.35 -0.76
CA ASN A 332 -14.34 -25.02 -1.55
C ASN A 332 -15.69 -24.31 -1.42
N THR A 333 -16.52 -24.41 -2.46
CA THR A 333 -17.88 -23.89 -2.44
C THR A 333 -18.84 -24.90 -3.07
N ILE A 334 -20.07 -24.96 -2.54
CA ILE A 334 -21.12 -25.87 -3.02
C ILE A 334 -22.39 -25.05 -3.30
N PRO A 335 -22.79 -24.90 -4.58
CA PRO A 335 -23.96 -24.10 -4.96
C PRO A 335 -25.28 -24.73 -4.49
N PRO A 336 -26.39 -23.96 -4.46
CA PRO A 336 -27.72 -24.44 -4.14
C PRO A 336 -28.18 -25.61 -5.05
N LEU A 337 -29.11 -26.42 -4.57
CA LEU A 337 -29.71 -27.48 -5.38
C LEU A 337 -30.61 -26.91 -6.48
N GLN A 338 -30.57 -27.48 -7.69
CA GLN A 338 -31.51 -27.19 -8.76
C GLN A 338 -32.89 -27.80 -8.42
N LYS A 339 -33.86 -26.97 -7.99
CA LYS A 339 -35.29 -27.30 -8.06
C LYS A 339 -36.10 -26.08 -8.44
N THR A 340 -36.84 -26.18 -9.55
CA THR A 340 -37.65 -25.11 -10.17
C THR A 340 -38.83 -24.67 -9.31
N ASN A 341 -39.44 -25.57 -8.54
CA ASN A 341 -40.70 -25.27 -7.83
C ASN A 341 -40.51 -24.50 -6.52
N GLU A 342 -39.27 -24.22 -6.11
CA GLU A 342 -38.93 -23.55 -4.84
C GLU A 342 -38.34 -22.14 -5.06
N LEU A 343 -38.41 -21.60 -6.29
CA LEU A 343 -37.83 -20.30 -6.69
C LEU A 343 -38.27 -19.12 -5.82
N LEU A 344 -39.48 -19.19 -5.25
CA LEU A 344 -40.09 -18.15 -4.42
C LEU A 344 -40.07 -18.43 -2.90
N LEU A 345 -39.71 -19.65 -2.48
CA LEU A 345 -39.71 -19.99 -1.06
C LEU A 345 -38.42 -19.48 -0.39
N PRO A 346 -38.53 -18.73 0.72
CA PRO A 346 -37.36 -18.37 1.50
C PRO A 346 -36.76 -19.63 2.10
N THR A 347 -35.55 -20.02 1.69
CA THR A 347 -34.83 -21.08 2.40
C THR A 347 -33.71 -20.44 3.21
N ARG A 348 -33.57 -20.85 4.47
CA ARG A 348 -32.43 -20.73 5.42
C ARG A 348 -32.41 -22.04 6.24
N ILE A 349 -32.63 -23.16 5.53
CA ILE A 349 -33.05 -24.51 5.99
C ILE A 349 -34.57 -24.63 6.29
N ASN A 350 -35.28 -25.34 5.40
CA ASN A 350 -36.68 -25.77 5.51
C ASN A 350 -36.84 -26.93 6.52
N TYR A 351 -37.85 -26.85 7.40
CA TYR A 351 -38.10 -27.80 8.49
C TYR A 351 -38.84 -29.09 8.09
N THR A 352 -38.28 -29.88 7.16
CA THR A 352 -38.53 -31.32 7.20
C THR A 352 -37.21 -32.04 7.45
N SER A 353 -37.25 -33.15 8.20
CA SER A 353 -36.06 -33.94 8.54
C SER A 353 -35.23 -34.31 7.31
N HIS A 354 -35.90 -34.61 6.18
CA HIS A 354 -35.25 -34.95 4.92
C HIS A 354 -34.36 -33.82 4.35
N PHE A 355 -34.76 -32.55 4.52
CA PHE A 355 -33.93 -31.43 4.07
C PHE A 355 -32.76 -31.16 5.01
N TYR A 356 -32.92 -31.42 6.31
CA TYR A 356 -31.84 -31.27 7.29
C TYR A 356 -30.67 -32.20 6.92
N ASP A 357 -30.92 -33.50 6.72
CA ASP A 357 -29.89 -34.49 6.41
C ASP A 357 -29.14 -34.17 5.11
N LYS A 358 -29.87 -33.76 4.06
CA LYS A 358 -29.25 -33.40 2.77
C LYS A 358 -28.41 -32.12 2.87
N ASN A 359 -28.85 -31.14 3.67
CA ASN A 359 -28.07 -29.93 3.90
C ASN A 359 -26.83 -30.22 4.75
N LYS A 360 -26.95 -31.12 5.73
CA LYS A 360 -25.83 -31.63 6.52
C LYS A 360 -24.76 -32.26 5.65
N GLU A 361 -25.13 -33.23 4.82
CA GLU A 361 -24.21 -33.91 3.89
C GLU A 361 -23.49 -32.93 2.95
N ARG A 362 -24.22 -31.93 2.44
CA ARG A 362 -23.64 -30.89 1.57
C ARG A 362 -22.64 -30.01 2.31
N LEU A 363 -22.93 -29.58 3.53
CA LEU A 363 -21.97 -28.80 4.32
C LEU A 363 -20.77 -29.66 4.75
N GLU A 364 -20.99 -30.92 5.13
CA GLU A 364 -19.94 -31.90 5.45
C GLU A 364 -18.99 -32.06 4.26
N ARG A 365 -19.54 -32.19 3.05
CA ARG A 365 -18.77 -32.27 1.81
C ARG A 365 -17.99 -30.99 1.54
N CYS A 366 -18.59 -29.81 1.71
CA CYS A 366 -17.92 -28.52 1.49
C CYS A 366 -16.66 -28.40 2.36
N ILE A 367 -16.81 -28.67 3.66
CA ILE A 367 -15.73 -28.58 4.64
C ILE A 367 -14.73 -29.71 4.39
N GLY A 368 -15.18 -30.98 4.37
CA GLY A 368 -14.32 -32.15 4.25
C GLY A 368 -13.50 -32.19 2.96
N GLU A 369 -14.07 -31.83 1.81
CA GLU A 369 -13.31 -31.71 0.56
C GLU A 369 -12.23 -30.63 0.65
N THR A 370 -12.47 -29.51 1.35
CA THR A 370 -11.45 -28.46 1.50
C THR A 370 -10.20 -29.03 2.19
N TYR A 371 -10.35 -29.76 3.29
CA TYR A 371 -9.21 -30.33 4.04
C TYR A 371 -8.55 -31.51 3.33
N ASN A 372 -9.36 -32.39 2.71
CA ASN A 372 -8.86 -33.49 1.89
C ASN A 372 -8.02 -33.00 0.70
N LEU A 373 -8.51 -31.97 -0.01
CA LEU A 373 -7.78 -31.37 -1.13
C LEU A 373 -6.54 -30.62 -0.66
N ALA A 374 -6.59 -29.99 0.51
CA ALA A 374 -5.48 -29.26 1.12
C ALA A 374 -4.37 -30.16 1.70
N PHE A 375 -4.60 -31.48 1.77
CA PHE A 375 -3.72 -32.45 2.44
C PHE A 375 -3.37 -32.04 3.87
N LEU A 376 -4.33 -31.45 4.60
CA LEU A 376 -4.13 -30.95 5.94
C LEU A 376 -4.89 -31.81 6.96
N ASP A 377 -4.18 -32.27 7.99
CA ASP A 377 -4.78 -32.89 9.16
C ASP A 377 -5.66 -31.88 9.90
N GLU A 378 -6.93 -32.23 10.10
CA GLU A 378 -7.95 -31.42 10.75
C GLU A 378 -7.53 -31.02 12.18
N ARG A 379 -6.63 -31.80 12.79
CA ARG A 379 -6.07 -31.50 14.12
C ARG A 379 -5.23 -30.23 14.17
N ASN A 380 -4.73 -29.76 13.03
CA ASN A 380 -3.91 -28.55 12.93
C ASN A 380 -4.71 -27.25 12.88
N ILE A 381 -6.03 -27.33 12.76
CA ILE A 381 -6.92 -26.18 12.75
C ILE A 381 -7.11 -25.72 14.19
N GLY A 382 -6.82 -24.45 14.45
CA GLY A 382 -7.00 -23.86 15.77
C GLY A 382 -8.35 -23.19 15.97
N TYR A 383 -8.95 -22.69 14.89
CA TYR A 383 -10.12 -21.81 14.98
C TYR A 383 -11.02 -21.93 13.75
N ILE A 384 -12.33 -21.91 13.94
CA ILE A 384 -13.32 -21.74 12.87
C ILE A 384 -14.18 -20.51 13.15
N GLU A 385 -14.20 -19.59 12.19
CA GLU A 385 -15.15 -18.48 12.13
C GLU A 385 -16.45 -18.97 11.48
N LEU A 386 -17.51 -19.00 12.28
CA LEU A 386 -18.85 -19.41 11.86
C LEU A 386 -19.52 -18.34 11.01
N SER A 387 -20.40 -18.79 10.10
CA SER A 387 -21.17 -17.92 9.21
C SER A 387 -22.01 -16.89 9.98
N GLU A 388 -22.74 -17.36 10.99
CA GLU A 388 -23.48 -16.59 11.98
C GLU A 388 -23.60 -17.42 13.27
N TYR A 389 -23.81 -16.74 14.41
CA TYR A 389 -24.06 -17.43 15.69
C TYR A 389 -25.38 -16.96 16.30
N GLU A 390 -26.42 -17.78 16.13
CA GLU A 390 -27.75 -17.56 16.69
C GLU A 390 -28.31 -18.85 17.31
N LYS A 391 -29.37 -18.71 18.13
CA LYS A 391 -30.16 -19.86 18.57
C LYS A 391 -31.15 -20.29 17.47
N ASN A 392 -30.60 -20.81 16.37
CA ASN A 392 -31.36 -21.31 15.23
C ASN A 392 -30.78 -22.66 14.75
N ASP A 393 -31.52 -23.34 13.87
CA ASP A 393 -31.11 -24.65 13.36
C ASP A 393 -29.96 -24.59 12.35
N VAL A 394 -29.69 -23.42 11.77
CA VAL A 394 -28.54 -23.20 10.87
C VAL A 394 -27.23 -23.23 11.65
N THR A 395 -27.13 -22.45 12.73
CA THR A 395 -25.97 -22.45 13.62
C THR A 395 -25.79 -23.83 14.27
N LYS A 396 -26.89 -24.50 14.66
CA LYS A 396 -26.81 -25.89 15.15
C LYS A 396 -26.25 -26.83 14.09
N LEU A 397 -26.80 -26.81 12.87
CA LEU A 397 -26.31 -27.61 11.75
C LEU A 397 -24.81 -27.35 11.51
N GLU A 398 -24.42 -26.08 11.43
CA GLU A 398 -23.03 -25.67 11.19
C GLU A 398 -22.08 -26.22 12.27
N LEU A 399 -22.45 -26.10 13.54
CA LEU A 399 -21.65 -26.64 14.66
C LEU A 399 -21.58 -28.16 14.65
N ASP A 400 -22.68 -28.85 14.38
CA ASP A 400 -22.72 -30.31 14.33
C ASP A 400 -21.85 -30.83 13.18
N VAL A 401 -21.90 -30.19 12.00
CA VAL A 401 -21.05 -30.54 10.85
C VAL A 401 -19.58 -30.25 11.13
N ILE A 402 -19.23 -29.13 11.75
CA ILE A 402 -17.85 -28.85 12.17
C ILE A 402 -17.37 -29.92 13.14
N CYS A 403 -18.23 -30.37 14.07
CA CYS A 403 -17.89 -31.42 15.01
C CYS A 403 -17.60 -32.74 14.29
N ASP A 404 -18.47 -33.15 13.37
CA ASP A 404 -18.37 -34.42 12.66
C ASP A 404 -17.18 -34.47 11.71
N VAL A 405 -16.84 -33.35 11.05
CA VAL A 405 -15.74 -33.29 10.07
C VAL A 405 -14.40 -32.96 10.71
N LEU A 406 -14.36 -31.98 11.63
CA LEU A 406 -13.09 -31.38 12.10
C LEU A 406 -12.78 -31.64 13.57
N ALA A 407 -13.77 -32.10 14.36
CA ALA A 407 -13.61 -32.30 15.79
C ALA A 407 -13.93 -33.73 16.27
N TYR A 408 -14.10 -34.70 15.36
CA TYR A 408 -14.55 -36.05 15.71
C TYR A 408 -13.59 -36.76 16.68
N ASP A 409 -12.29 -36.51 16.58
CA ASP A 409 -11.23 -37.06 17.42
C ASP A 409 -10.70 -36.09 18.51
N ARG A 410 -11.32 -34.90 18.64
CA ARG A 410 -10.97 -33.91 19.67
C ARG A 410 -11.48 -34.33 21.04
N THR A 411 -10.82 -33.80 22.08
CA THR A 411 -11.17 -34.00 23.48
C THR A 411 -11.47 -32.67 24.16
N PRO A 412 -12.17 -32.65 25.32
CA PRO A 412 -12.36 -31.43 26.10
C PRO A 412 -11.05 -30.72 26.50
N SER A 413 -9.93 -31.44 26.56
CA SER A 413 -8.60 -30.90 26.84
C SER A 413 -7.90 -30.28 25.62
N SER A 414 -8.38 -30.57 24.40
CA SER A 414 -7.87 -30.02 23.15
C SER A 414 -9.04 -29.75 22.20
N PRO A 415 -9.95 -28.81 22.55
CA PRO A 415 -11.12 -28.52 21.74
C PRO A 415 -10.73 -27.68 20.51
N LEU A 416 -11.57 -27.75 19.46
CA LEU A 416 -11.51 -26.79 18.36
C LEU A 416 -12.25 -25.51 18.77
N PHE A 417 -11.59 -24.36 18.67
CA PHE A 417 -12.21 -23.08 19.00
C PHE A 417 -13.15 -22.61 17.88
N VAL A 418 -14.32 -22.10 18.25
CA VAL A 418 -15.30 -21.55 17.31
C VAL A 418 -15.77 -20.18 17.78
N GLY A 419 -16.16 -19.33 16.84
CA GLY A 419 -16.71 -18.01 17.16
C GLY A 419 -17.30 -17.31 15.94
N SER A 420 -17.95 -16.17 16.15
CA SER A 420 -18.50 -15.37 15.04
C SER A 420 -18.54 -13.88 15.34
N ILE A 421 -18.01 -13.07 14.43
CA ILE A 421 -17.97 -11.61 14.49
C ILE A 421 -19.37 -11.00 14.43
N THR A 422 -20.30 -11.73 13.83
CA THR A 422 -21.73 -11.41 13.74
C THR A 422 -22.33 -10.99 15.08
N THR A 423 -21.88 -11.61 16.17
CA THR A 423 -22.31 -11.27 17.55
C THR A 423 -21.80 -9.93 18.06
N ASN A 424 -20.71 -9.40 17.50
CA ASN A 424 -20.12 -8.12 17.87
C ASN A 424 -20.75 -6.97 17.06
N ILE A 425 -20.94 -7.20 15.75
CA ILE A 425 -21.22 -6.13 14.78
C ILE A 425 -22.51 -6.28 13.98
N GLY A 426 -23.19 -7.42 13.99
CA GLY A 426 -24.33 -7.69 13.11
C GLY A 426 -23.91 -8.29 11.77
N HIS A 427 -24.87 -8.54 10.87
CA HIS A 427 -24.67 -9.33 9.64
C HIS A 427 -24.47 -8.36 8.51
N ALA A 428 -23.29 -8.44 7.88
CA ALA A 428 -22.85 -7.51 6.86
C ALA A 428 -23.34 -7.93 5.46
N GLY A 429 -24.48 -8.61 5.36
CA GLY A 429 -25.01 -9.18 4.12
C GLY A 429 -23.94 -9.82 3.22
N PRO A 430 -23.76 -9.39 1.96
CA PRO A 430 -22.74 -9.90 1.03
C PRO A 430 -21.28 -9.64 1.45
N ALA A 431 -21.04 -8.78 2.44
CA ALA A 431 -19.72 -8.46 2.99
C ALA A 431 -19.37 -9.29 4.25
N SER A 432 -20.25 -10.18 4.71
CA SER A 432 -19.99 -10.99 5.92
C SER A 432 -18.76 -11.88 5.79
N GLY A 433 -18.56 -12.51 4.64
CA GLY A 433 -17.41 -13.39 4.40
C GLY A 433 -16.07 -12.66 4.49
N ILE A 434 -15.94 -11.49 3.85
CA ILE A 434 -14.71 -10.71 3.91
C ILE A 434 -14.48 -10.13 5.31
N LEU A 435 -15.53 -9.74 6.02
CA LEU A 435 -15.44 -9.29 7.40
C LEU A 435 -14.92 -10.40 8.33
N ALA A 436 -15.39 -11.64 8.14
CA ALA A 436 -14.89 -12.82 8.81
C ALA A 436 -13.41 -13.10 8.49
N LEU A 437 -13.00 -13.00 7.23
CA LEU A 437 -11.59 -13.12 6.82
C LEU A 437 -10.71 -12.05 7.49
N ILE A 438 -11.17 -10.80 7.53
CA ILE A 438 -10.49 -9.68 8.20
C ILE A 438 -10.31 -9.97 9.69
N LYS A 439 -11.33 -10.49 10.38
CA LYS A 439 -11.20 -10.91 11.78
C LYS A 439 -10.15 -12.01 11.95
N ILE A 440 -10.16 -13.05 11.11
CA ILE A 440 -9.15 -14.11 11.20
C ILE A 440 -7.74 -13.55 11.01
N ILE A 441 -7.54 -12.66 10.05
CA ILE A 441 -6.24 -11.99 9.85
C ILE A 441 -5.82 -11.24 11.12
N LEU A 442 -6.74 -10.49 11.75
CA LEU A 442 -6.48 -9.85 13.03
C LEU A 442 -6.16 -10.86 14.16
N CYS A 443 -6.82 -12.01 14.19
CA CYS A 443 -6.51 -13.08 15.13
C CYS A 443 -5.10 -13.61 14.93
N MET A 444 -4.72 -13.83 13.68
CA MET A 444 -3.40 -14.35 13.28
C MET A 444 -2.30 -13.34 13.62
N GLU A 445 -2.46 -12.06 13.26
CA GLU A 445 -1.47 -11.01 13.54
C GLU A 445 -1.25 -10.79 15.04
N ASN A 446 -2.31 -10.85 15.85
CA ASN A 446 -2.23 -10.64 17.30
C ASN A 446 -2.01 -11.93 18.10
N ASN A 447 -2.02 -13.11 17.47
CA ASN A 447 -2.08 -14.43 18.12
C ASN A 447 -3.20 -14.54 19.19
N LEU A 448 -4.31 -13.82 19.00
CA LEU A 448 -5.40 -13.71 19.96
C LEU A 448 -6.74 -13.68 19.23
N ILE A 449 -7.65 -14.56 19.62
CA ILE A 449 -9.03 -14.60 19.13
C ILE A 449 -9.88 -13.68 20.02
N PRO A 450 -10.51 -12.63 19.45
CA PRO A 450 -11.40 -11.79 20.22
C PRO A 450 -12.67 -12.56 20.62
N PRO A 451 -13.28 -12.21 21.75
CA PRO A 451 -14.48 -12.86 22.25
C PRO A 451 -15.68 -12.69 21.31
N THR A 452 -16.36 -13.80 21.06
CA THR A 452 -17.76 -13.83 20.61
C THR A 452 -18.61 -13.31 21.77
N LYS A 453 -19.39 -12.26 21.53
CA LYS A 453 -20.07 -11.55 22.63
C LYS A 453 -21.12 -12.44 23.29
N ASN A 454 -21.13 -12.46 24.63
CA ASN A 454 -22.10 -13.16 25.48
C ASN A 454 -23.50 -12.52 25.37
N ILE A 455 -24.21 -12.73 24.27
CA ILE A 455 -25.60 -12.24 24.13
C ILE A 455 -26.59 -13.11 24.90
N ASN A 456 -26.26 -14.38 25.09
CA ASN A 456 -26.78 -15.35 26.06
C ASN A 456 -26.14 -16.65 25.57
N LEU A 457 -25.35 -17.35 26.39
CA LEU A 457 -25.06 -18.77 26.12
C LEU A 457 -26.38 -19.52 26.27
N PHE A 458 -27.28 -19.39 25.30
CA PHE A 458 -28.26 -20.43 25.08
C PHE A 458 -27.42 -21.67 24.84
N SER A 459 -27.61 -22.72 25.65
CA SER A 459 -27.13 -24.04 25.29
C SER A 459 -27.81 -24.38 23.95
N LEU A 460 -27.16 -24.06 22.83
CA LEU A 460 -27.48 -24.73 21.58
C LEU A 460 -27.22 -26.19 21.88
N ASP A 461 -28.25 -27.01 21.70
CA ASP A 461 -28.15 -28.46 21.82
C ASP A 461 -27.41 -29.02 20.60
N SER A 462 -26.14 -28.62 20.47
CA SER A 462 -25.19 -29.10 19.47
C SER A 462 -24.28 -30.13 20.12
N ILE A 463 -24.04 -31.22 19.40
CA ILE A 463 -23.22 -32.35 19.85
C ILE A 463 -21.81 -31.87 20.20
N GLY A 464 -21.23 -30.98 19.38
CA GLY A 464 -19.88 -30.48 19.55
C GLY A 464 -19.69 -29.61 20.80
N ILE A 465 -20.66 -28.74 21.10
CA ILE A 465 -20.62 -27.88 22.30
C ILE A 465 -20.89 -28.72 23.55
N ASN A 466 -21.90 -29.60 23.54
CA ASN A 466 -22.27 -30.45 24.68
C ASN A 466 -21.14 -31.42 25.07
N SER A 467 -20.47 -32.01 24.07
CA SER A 467 -19.31 -32.89 24.30
C SER A 467 -18.02 -32.13 24.61
N SER A 468 -18.03 -30.79 24.59
CA SER A 468 -16.87 -29.92 24.73
C SER A 468 -15.75 -30.19 23.71
N LYS A 469 -16.07 -30.82 22.57
CA LYS A 469 -15.15 -30.97 21.43
C LYS A 469 -14.99 -29.65 20.67
N LEU A 470 -16.04 -28.83 20.68
CA LEU A 470 -16.02 -27.45 20.23
C LEU A 470 -16.10 -26.52 21.44
N LYS A 471 -15.28 -25.47 21.45
CA LYS A 471 -15.29 -24.45 22.50
C LYS A 471 -15.57 -23.08 21.89
N LEU A 472 -16.72 -22.52 22.24
CA LEU A 472 -17.06 -21.15 21.87
C LEU A 472 -16.11 -20.17 22.56
N VAL A 473 -15.48 -19.29 21.78
CA VAL A 473 -14.58 -18.26 22.30
C VAL A 473 -15.40 -17.13 22.90
N ASN A 474 -15.58 -17.11 24.23
CA ASN A 474 -16.35 -16.11 24.99
C ASN A 474 -15.46 -15.10 25.75
N GLU A 475 -14.16 -15.35 25.79
CA GLU A 475 -13.12 -14.48 26.33
C GLU A 475 -11.96 -14.39 25.33
N CYS A 476 -11.10 -13.38 25.49
CA CYS A 476 -9.93 -13.25 24.62
C CYS A 476 -9.03 -14.47 24.79
N THR A 477 -8.92 -15.29 23.74
CA THR A 477 -8.31 -16.62 23.80
C THR A 477 -7.08 -16.68 22.90
N PRO A 478 -5.96 -17.29 23.31
CA PRO A 478 -4.80 -17.47 22.42
C PRO A 478 -5.16 -18.20 21.12
N PHE A 479 -4.67 -17.69 19.98
CA PHE A 479 -4.81 -18.37 18.70
C PHE A 479 -3.81 -19.54 18.63
N ILE A 480 -4.30 -20.77 18.70
CA ILE A 480 -3.47 -21.99 18.68
C ILE A 480 -3.26 -22.46 17.23
N GLY A 481 -2.05 -22.92 16.92
CA GLY A 481 -1.72 -23.46 15.59
C GLY A 481 -1.51 -22.39 14.51
N GLU A 482 -1.57 -22.83 13.26
CA GLU A 482 -1.31 -22.00 12.07
C GLU A 482 -2.55 -21.80 11.19
N TYR A 483 -3.60 -22.61 11.36
CA TYR A 483 -4.71 -22.68 10.43
C TYR A 483 -6.02 -22.23 11.07
N ALA A 484 -6.82 -21.51 10.30
CA ALA A 484 -8.20 -21.20 10.67
C ALA A 484 -9.12 -21.22 9.45
N GLY A 485 -10.36 -21.66 9.66
CA GLY A 485 -11.39 -21.73 8.62
C GLY A 485 -12.42 -20.62 8.76
N VAL A 486 -12.99 -20.17 7.64
CA VAL A 486 -14.17 -19.30 7.57
C VAL A 486 -15.28 -20.03 6.85
N ASN A 487 -16.46 -20.09 7.47
CA ASN A 487 -17.67 -20.54 6.83
C ASN A 487 -18.52 -19.35 6.35
N SER A 488 -19.21 -19.54 5.24
CA SER A 488 -20.36 -18.70 4.87
C SER A 488 -21.47 -19.56 4.30
N ILE A 489 -22.67 -19.37 4.85
CA ILE A 489 -23.90 -20.05 4.47
C ILE A 489 -24.86 -18.98 3.95
N SER A 490 -25.15 -18.97 2.65
CA SER A 490 -26.15 -18.04 2.11
C SER A 490 -27.56 -18.48 2.43
N PHE A 491 -28.52 -17.58 2.22
CA PHE A 491 -29.93 -17.88 2.36
C PHE A 491 -30.30 -19.18 1.61
N LYS A 492 -30.04 -19.25 0.31
CA LYS A 492 -30.32 -20.46 -0.51
C LYS A 492 -29.41 -21.66 -0.24
N ASN A 493 -28.71 -21.73 0.90
CA ASN A 493 -27.79 -22.81 1.25
C ASN A 493 -26.68 -23.01 0.19
N TYR A 494 -26.14 -21.90 -0.32
CA TYR A 494 -24.83 -21.88 -0.97
C TYR A 494 -23.78 -21.92 0.14
N TYR A 495 -23.07 -23.03 0.24
CA TYR A 495 -22.02 -23.24 1.24
C TYR A 495 -20.67 -22.82 0.69
N SER A 496 -19.86 -22.18 1.52
CA SER A 496 -18.48 -21.84 1.20
C SER A 496 -17.61 -21.97 2.44
N HIS A 497 -16.43 -22.57 2.28
CA HIS A 497 -15.47 -22.76 3.35
C HIS A 497 -14.07 -22.38 2.85
N ALA A 498 -13.45 -21.38 3.49
CA ALA A 498 -12.11 -20.92 3.16
C ALA A 498 -11.13 -21.24 4.29
N LEU A 499 -9.97 -21.79 3.96
CA LEU A 499 -8.92 -22.16 4.90
C LEU A 499 -7.74 -21.20 4.76
N LEU A 500 -7.46 -20.44 5.83
CA LEU A 500 -6.31 -19.55 5.91
C LEU A 500 -5.17 -20.16 6.72
N LYS A 501 -3.94 -19.86 6.30
CA LYS A 501 -2.71 -20.18 7.02
C LYS A 501 -2.00 -18.90 7.45
N LYS A 502 -1.63 -18.83 8.73
CA LYS A 502 -0.90 -17.74 9.38
C LYS A 502 0.51 -17.58 8.79
N ASN A 503 0.96 -16.33 8.60
CA ASN A 503 2.37 -16.04 8.34
C ASN A 503 3.22 -16.39 9.58
N THR A 504 4.15 -17.33 9.42
CA THR A 504 5.01 -17.82 10.51
C THR A 504 6.30 -17.02 10.67
N LYS A 505 6.62 -16.09 9.76
CA LYS A 505 7.82 -15.26 9.88
C LYS A 505 7.71 -14.32 11.07
N GLU A 506 8.63 -14.46 12.01
CA GLU A 506 8.75 -13.60 13.19
C GLU A 506 9.90 -12.62 13.02
N TYR A 507 9.97 -11.61 13.89
CA TYR A 507 11.14 -10.74 13.96
C TYR A 507 12.36 -11.55 14.38
N ASP A 508 13.50 -11.30 13.73
CA ASP A 508 14.77 -11.86 14.17
C ASP A 508 15.06 -11.44 15.61
N LYS A 509 15.52 -12.38 16.44
CA LYS A 509 15.90 -12.09 17.84
C LYS A 509 17.05 -11.09 17.91
N GLU A 510 17.93 -11.12 16.91
CA GLU A 510 19.02 -10.17 16.74
C GLU A 510 18.50 -8.90 16.06
N LYS A 511 18.71 -7.76 16.71
CA LYS A 511 18.26 -6.46 16.20
C LYS A 511 19.13 -6.06 15.01
N ASN A 512 18.56 -6.04 13.81
CA ASN A 512 19.11 -5.28 12.68
C ASN A 512 18.80 -3.78 12.85
N ASN A 513 19.23 -3.18 13.96
CA ASN A 513 19.11 -1.74 14.10
C ASN A 513 20.04 -1.08 13.07
N TYR A 514 19.49 -0.19 12.25
CA TYR A 514 20.34 0.71 11.49
C TYR A 514 21.26 1.48 12.46
N LEU A 515 22.55 1.54 12.13
CA LEU A 515 23.58 2.25 12.90
C LEU A 515 23.45 3.79 12.85
N ILE A 516 22.44 4.29 12.15
CA ILE A 516 22.24 5.70 11.81
C ILE A 516 20.77 6.09 11.98
N SER A 517 20.53 7.39 12.16
CA SER A 517 19.20 7.99 12.14
C SER A 517 18.42 7.61 10.86
N LYS A 518 17.12 7.43 11.01
CA LYS A 518 16.21 7.09 9.91
C LYS A 518 15.67 8.36 9.27
N LEU A 519 15.85 8.52 7.96
CA LEU A 519 15.17 9.52 7.15
C LEU A 519 14.05 8.85 6.38
N LEU A 520 12.82 9.08 6.83
CA LEU A 520 11.64 8.72 6.08
C LEU A 520 11.26 9.90 5.19
N LEU A 521 11.15 9.65 3.89
CA LEU A 521 10.54 10.54 2.93
C LEU A 521 9.13 10.01 2.66
N TYR A 522 8.13 10.88 2.57
CA TYR A 522 6.78 10.43 2.24
C TYR A 522 5.91 11.55 1.69
N GLN A 523 4.88 11.17 0.94
CA GLN A 523 3.91 12.08 0.38
C GLN A 523 2.50 11.79 0.92
N GLY A 524 1.66 12.82 0.99
CA GLY A 524 0.30 12.72 1.46
C GLY A 524 -0.66 13.47 0.56
N ARG A 525 -1.91 13.00 0.55
CA ARG A 525 -3.00 13.64 -0.16
C ARG A 525 -3.34 15.02 0.39
N THR A 526 -3.26 15.20 1.71
CA THR A 526 -3.46 16.46 2.41
C THR A 526 -2.36 16.69 3.47
N LEU A 527 -2.18 17.93 3.94
CA LEU A 527 -1.29 18.21 5.07
C LEU A 527 -1.67 17.40 6.32
N LYS A 528 -2.99 17.28 6.58
CA LYS A 528 -3.55 16.51 7.71
C LYS A 528 -3.21 15.02 7.58
N SER A 529 -3.31 14.44 6.39
CA SER A 529 -3.00 13.03 6.16
C SER A 529 -1.53 12.71 6.41
N LEU A 530 -0.61 13.54 5.89
CA LEU A 530 0.83 13.33 6.07
C LEU A 530 1.27 13.52 7.52
N ASN A 531 0.74 14.54 8.21
CA ASN A 531 0.99 14.73 9.64
C ASN A 531 0.53 13.54 10.47
N LYS A 532 -0.66 12.99 10.18
CA LYS A 532 -1.18 11.79 10.86
C LYS A 532 -0.24 10.61 10.63
N LEU A 533 0.19 10.37 9.39
CA LEU A 533 1.10 9.30 9.05
C LEU A 533 2.43 9.40 9.81
N PHE A 534 3.06 10.58 9.86
CA PHE A 534 4.28 10.77 10.65
C PHE A 534 4.06 10.53 12.15
N ASN A 535 2.93 10.97 12.71
CA ASN A 535 2.61 10.72 14.11
C ASN A 535 2.41 9.24 14.43
N GLU A 536 1.81 8.47 13.52
CA GLU A 536 1.66 7.01 13.69
C GLU A 536 3.00 6.29 13.61
N ILE A 537 3.87 6.66 12.66
CA ILE A 537 5.19 6.02 12.47
C ILE A 537 6.11 6.25 13.68
N ARG A 538 6.01 7.42 14.32
CA ARG A 538 6.75 7.73 15.55
C ARG A 538 6.44 6.79 16.72
N LYS A 539 5.31 6.06 16.68
CA LYS A 539 4.98 5.02 17.68
C LYS A 539 5.78 3.74 17.47
N TYR A 540 6.40 3.57 16.30
CA TYR A 540 7.13 2.35 15.90
C TYR A 540 8.59 2.64 15.47
N PRO A 541 9.40 3.37 16.28
CA PRO A 541 10.73 3.83 15.85
C PRO A 541 11.70 2.68 15.56
N LYS A 542 11.50 1.51 16.19
CA LYS A 542 12.33 0.31 16.05
C LYS A 542 11.86 -0.66 14.95
N ASN A 543 10.81 -0.31 14.19
CA ASN A 543 10.27 -1.21 13.17
C ASN A 543 10.93 -0.95 11.80
N ASP A 544 12.07 -1.60 11.54
CA ASP A 544 12.83 -1.42 10.29
C ASP A 544 12.09 -1.96 9.06
N TYR A 545 11.26 -2.99 9.22
CA TYR A 545 10.44 -3.52 8.14
C TYR A 545 9.33 -2.55 7.70
N LEU A 546 8.65 -1.89 8.65
CA LEU A 546 7.70 -0.82 8.33
C LEU A 546 8.40 0.35 7.64
N PHE A 547 9.58 0.74 8.14
CA PHE A 547 10.39 1.79 7.54
C PHE A 547 10.77 1.46 6.09
N GLN A 548 11.22 0.23 5.80
CA GLN A 548 11.57 -0.20 4.44
C GLN A 548 10.35 -0.16 3.50
N LEU A 549 9.19 -0.68 3.91
CA LEU A 549 7.97 -0.63 3.09
C LEU A 549 7.63 0.80 2.67
N LEU A 550 7.67 1.75 3.62
CA LEU A 550 7.34 3.14 3.36
C LEU A 550 8.39 3.85 2.50
N CYS A 551 9.67 3.57 2.72
CA CYS A 551 10.77 4.10 1.91
C CYS A 551 10.67 3.65 0.45
N GLU A 552 10.24 2.41 0.20
CA GLU A 552 10.03 1.90 -1.17
C GLU A 552 8.74 2.45 -1.83
N GLN A 553 7.81 2.99 -1.04
CA GLN A 553 6.60 3.69 -1.52
C GLN A 553 6.82 5.20 -1.77
N THR A 554 8.05 5.70 -1.65
CA THR A 554 8.39 7.10 -1.95
C THR A 554 8.24 7.44 -3.43
N ASN A 555 8.03 8.72 -3.74
CA ASN A 555 7.93 9.23 -5.12
C ASN A 555 6.72 8.64 -5.88
N MET A 556 5.53 8.65 -5.26
CA MET A 556 4.24 8.51 -5.95
C MET A 556 3.93 9.76 -6.78
N ASP A 557 2.86 9.73 -7.59
CA ASP A 557 2.50 10.84 -8.47
C ASP A 557 2.31 12.15 -7.69
N LYS A 558 3.11 13.17 -8.04
CA LYS A 558 3.15 14.47 -7.35
C LYS A 558 1.86 15.26 -7.52
N LYS A 559 1.10 15.02 -8.59
CA LYS A 559 -0.20 15.65 -8.83
C LYS A 559 -1.26 15.08 -7.90
N LYS A 560 -1.23 13.75 -7.72
CA LYS A 560 -2.16 13.01 -6.85
C LYS A 560 -1.80 13.17 -5.37
N PHE A 561 -0.51 13.29 -5.05
CA PHE A 561 0.02 13.44 -3.69
C PHE A 561 0.88 14.70 -3.55
N PRO A 562 0.26 15.89 -3.52
CA PRO A 562 0.99 17.14 -3.59
C PRO A 562 1.73 17.50 -2.30
N TYR A 563 1.36 16.99 -1.14
CA TYR A 563 2.10 17.30 0.09
C TYR A 563 3.28 16.35 0.25
N ARG A 564 4.51 16.88 0.26
CA ARG A 564 5.74 16.10 0.42
C ARG A 564 6.41 16.48 1.73
N GLY A 565 6.88 15.49 2.47
CA GLY A 565 7.55 15.72 3.73
C GLY A 565 8.64 14.72 4.04
N TYR A 566 9.46 15.07 5.03
CA TYR A 566 10.40 14.14 5.62
C TYR A 566 10.29 14.12 7.14
N LEU A 567 10.72 13.00 7.71
CA LEU A 567 10.80 12.73 9.13
C LEU A 567 12.17 12.10 9.42
N ILE A 568 12.99 12.76 10.23
CA ILE A 568 14.24 12.21 10.78
C ILE A 568 14.00 11.83 12.22
N TYR A 569 14.30 10.60 12.57
CA TYR A 569 14.12 10.07 13.92
C TYR A 569 15.17 9.00 14.24
N ASP A 570 15.45 8.86 15.53
CA ASP A 570 16.34 7.84 16.08
C ASP A 570 15.53 6.67 16.67
N CYS A 571 16.09 5.46 16.58
CA CYS A 571 15.59 4.24 17.22
C CYS A 571 15.66 4.31 18.75
N GLU A 572 16.62 5.05 19.32
CA GLU A 572 16.85 5.14 20.76
C GLU A 572 16.15 6.33 21.40
N ASN A 573 16.16 7.50 20.74
CA ASN A 573 15.63 8.74 21.30
C ASN A 573 14.46 9.30 20.48
N SER A 574 13.23 8.92 20.85
CA SER A 574 11.99 9.34 20.16
C SER A 574 11.66 10.83 20.24
N ASN A 575 12.40 11.59 21.06
CA ASN A 575 12.20 13.04 21.23
C ASN A 575 12.98 13.87 20.19
N ASN A 576 14.13 13.37 19.70
CA ASN A 576 14.92 14.05 18.68
C ASN A 576 14.32 13.78 17.30
N VAL A 577 13.27 14.53 16.96
CA VAL A 577 12.55 14.36 15.70
C VAL A 577 12.58 15.67 14.92
N THR A 578 13.14 15.60 13.71
CA THR A 578 13.07 16.71 12.76
C THR A 578 12.08 16.35 11.67
N SER A 579 11.06 17.17 11.44
CA SER A 579 10.17 16.99 10.31
C SER A 579 9.93 18.30 9.58
N LYS A 580 9.70 18.20 8.28
CA LYS A 580 9.26 19.31 7.45
C LYS A 580 8.34 18.80 6.38
N ILE A 581 7.28 19.54 6.12
CA ILE A 581 6.30 19.26 5.06
C ILE A 581 6.15 20.52 4.22
N ASN A 582 6.00 20.34 2.91
CA ASN A 582 5.66 21.42 2.00
C ASN A 582 4.67 20.93 0.94
N LEU A 583 3.92 21.87 0.38
CA LEU A 583 3.12 21.63 -0.81
C LEU A 583 4.04 21.66 -2.05
N PHE A 584 3.93 20.64 -2.89
CA PHE A 584 4.60 20.57 -4.18
C PHE A 584 4.03 21.61 -5.13
N ASN A 585 4.90 22.27 -5.89
CA ASN A 585 4.52 23.28 -6.86
C ASN A 585 5.10 22.91 -8.24
N GLU A 586 4.22 22.58 -9.19
CA GLU A 586 4.60 22.22 -10.56
C GLU A 586 5.33 23.34 -11.31
N ASN A 587 5.09 24.60 -10.96
CA ASN A 587 5.66 25.74 -11.66
C ASN A 587 7.15 25.95 -11.35
N ILE A 588 7.72 25.26 -10.37
CA ILE A 588 9.11 25.43 -9.98
C ILE A 588 9.98 24.41 -10.72
N CYS A 589 10.81 24.89 -11.64
CA CYS A 589 11.81 24.07 -12.33
C CYS A 589 13.02 23.85 -11.42
N HIS A 590 13.07 22.71 -10.74
CA HIS A 590 14.13 22.37 -9.80
C HIS A 590 15.39 21.84 -10.50
N ASN A 591 16.13 22.72 -11.16
CA ASN A 591 17.49 22.39 -11.61
C ASN A 591 18.41 22.24 -10.41
N ILE A 592 19.09 21.10 -10.28
CA ILE A 592 20.01 20.86 -9.17
C ILE A 592 21.43 21.16 -9.64
N TRP A 593 22.11 22.06 -8.95
CA TRP A 593 23.49 22.44 -9.21
C TRP A 593 24.38 22.02 -8.06
N LEU A 594 25.55 21.45 -8.34
CA LEU A 594 26.58 21.22 -7.33
C LEU A 594 27.62 22.33 -7.38
N PHE A 595 27.95 22.85 -6.20
CA PHE A 595 29.01 23.81 -6.00
C PHE A 595 30.11 23.17 -5.16
N PHE A 596 31.27 22.91 -5.75
CA PHE A 596 32.40 22.31 -5.04
C PHE A 596 33.36 23.38 -4.53
N LYS A 597 33.61 23.36 -3.22
CA LYS A 597 34.74 24.04 -2.60
C LYS A 597 35.23 23.22 -1.43
N LEU A 598 36.49 22.82 -1.45
CA LEU A 598 37.15 22.25 -0.28
C LEU A 598 37.63 23.34 0.68
N ASP A 599 37.45 23.09 1.97
CA ASP A 599 38.01 23.87 3.08
C ASP A 599 38.86 23.01 4.02
N ASN A 600 39.34 23.57 5.15
CA ASN A 600 40.08 22.82 6.17
C ASN A 600 39.17 22.04 7.13
N ASP A 601 38.04 21.54 6.62
CA ASP A 601 37.13 20.79 7.47
C ASP A 601 37.80 19.49 7.94
N ASP A 602 37.33 18.98 9.08
CA ASP A 602 37.76 17.68 9.58
C ASP A 602 37.11 16.57 8.74
N TYR A 603 37.64 16.34 7.53
CA TYR A 603 37.16 15.29 6.63
C TYR A 603 37.35 13.89 7.22
N ILE A 604 38.28 13.73 8.19
CA ILE A 604 38.43 12.46 8.91
C ILE A 604 37.19 12.24 9.78
N LYS A 605 36.77 13.23 10.56
CA LYS A 605 35.53 13.15 11.35
C LYS A 605 34.31 12.94 10.45
N ILE A 606 34.19 13.69 9.35
CA ILE A 606 33.09 13.54 8.39
C ILE A 606 33.08 12.12 7.80
N GLY A 607 34.21 11.67 7.25
CA GLY A 607 34.32 10.34 6.65
C GLY A 607 34.09 9.21 7.65
N LYS A 608 34.55 9.36 8.90
CA LYS A 608 34.34 8.40 9.98
C LYS A 608 32.87 8.20 10.31
N GLU A 609 32.08 9.27 10.33
CA GLU A 609 30.63 9.17 10.50
C GLU A 609 29.95 8.54 9.27
N LEU A 610 30.32 8.98 8.06
CA LEU A 610 29.66 8.54 6.83
C LEU A 610 29.97 7.10 6.40
N ILE A 611 31.05 6.49 6.90
CA ILE A 611 31.35 5.05 6.68
C ILE A 611 30.20 4.13 7.15
N LYS A 612 29.34 4.59 8.06
CA LYS A 612 28.13 3.84 8.46
C LYS A 612 27.14 3.64 7.30
N ILE A 613 27.25 4.43 6.22
CA ILE A 613 26.41 4.31 5.02
C ILE A 613 27.10 3.38 4.01
N PRO A 614 26.53 2.21 3.65
CA PRO A 614 27.21 1.19 2.85
C PRO A 614 27.73 1.65 1.48
N CYS A 615 26.99 2.51 0.77
CA CYS A 615 27.42 3.00 -0.55
C CYS A 615 28.59 4.00 -0.44
N PHE A 616 28.59 4.84 0.60
CA PHE A 616 29.72 5.73 0.88
C PHE A 616 30.96 4.93 1.28
N ASP A 617 30.81 3.93 2.16
CA ASP A 617 31.91 3.04 2.57
C ASP A 617 32.53 2.32 1.37
N ALA A 618 31.71 1.78 0.47
CA ALA A 618 32.17 1.14 -0.76
C ALA A 618 32.99 2.10 -1.63
N SER A 619 32.54 3.34 -1.80
CA SER A 619 33.26 4.37 -2.56
C SER A 619 34.60 4.75 -1.92
N LEU A 620 34.63 4.88 -0.59
CA LEU A 620 35.83 5.24 0.15
C LEU A 620 36.86 4.11 0.14
N ARG A 621 36.43 2.85 0.26
CA ARG A 621 37.29 1.67 0.14
C ARG A 621 37.92 1.56 -1.24
N HIS A 622 37.17 1.88 -2.30
CA HIS A 622 37.72 1.96 -3.66
C HIS A 622 38.86 2.97 -3.70
N SER A 623 38.58 4.21 -3.27
CA SER A 623 39.57 5.29 -3.26
C SER A 623 40.84 4.91 -2.49
N SER A 624 40.66 4.32 -1.30
CA SER A 624 41.79 3.88 -0.46
C SER A 624 42.59 2.73 -1.07
N LYS A 625 41.92 1.74 -1.67
CA LYS A 625 42.58 0.61 -2.33
C LYS A 625 43.45 1.10 -3.50
N TYR A 626 42.95 2.05 -4.27
CA TYR A 626 43.68 2.66 -5.37
C TYR A 626 44.92 3.43 -4.88
N LEU A 627 44.72 4.36 -3.94
CA LEU A 627 45.81 5.17 -3.35
C LEU A 627 46.87 4.30 -2.66
N TYR A 628 46.47 3.23 -1.98
CA TYR A 628 47.40 2.29 -1.37
C TYR A 628 48.24 1.54 -2.42
N LYS A 629 47.60 1.03 -3.47
CA LYS A 629 48.29 0.29 -4.54
C LYS A 629 49.31 1.16 -5.28
N LYS A 630 48.97 2.42 -5.55
CA LYS A 630 49.79 3.31 -6.40
C LYS A 630 50.77 4.19 -5.61
N TYR A 631 50.36 4.70 -4.45
CA TYR A 631 51.13 5.68 -3.66
C TYR A 631 51.45 5.21 -2.24
N ASN A 632 51.16 3.95 -1.89
CA ASN A 632 51.32 3.43 -0.53
C ASN A 632 50.58 4.25 0.54
N PHE A 633 49.47 4.90 0.17
CA PHE A 633 48.68 5.75 1.06
C PHE A 633 47.29 5.16 1.32
N ASN A 634 47.15 4.45 2.44
CA ASN A 634 45.88 3.86 2.86
C ASN A 634 45.07 4.88 3.68
N ILE A 635 44.28 5.71 3.01
CA ILE A 635 43.43 6.72 3.68
C ILE A 635 42.39 6.07 4.61
N TYR A 636 41.90 4.87 4.27
CA TYR A 636 40.85 4.19 5.02
C TYR A 636 41.25 3.95 6.49
N LYS A 637 42.54 3.76 6.74
CA LYS A 637 43.14 3.60 8.07
C LYS A 637 42.86 4.79 9.00
N PHE A 638 42.79 6.02 8.48
CA PHE A 638 42.61 7.23 9.30
C PHE A 638 41.16 7.41 9.79
N PHE A 639 40.18 6.80 9.14
CA PHE A 639 38.80 6.85 9.62
C PHE A 639 38.52 5.81 10.71
N ILE A 640 39.31 4.72 10.74
CA ILE A 640 39.19 3.66 11.75
C ILE A 640 40.10 3.89 12.96
N THR A 641 41.27 4.49 12.74
CA THR A 641 42.27 4.73 13.79
C THR A 641 42.37 6.21 14.12
N ASN A 642 42.70 6.57 15.37
CA ASN A 642 42.93 7.96 15.76
C ASN A 642 44.33 8.47 15.33
N LYS A 643 44.92 7.90 14.28
CA LYS A 643 46.24 8.31 13.80
C LYS A 643 46.11 9.54 12.92
N GLU A 644 46.94 10.54 13.17
CA GLU A 644 47.05 11.69 12.28
C GLU A 644 47.55 11.26 10.90
N PRO A 645 46.97 11.80 9.82
CA PRO A 645 47.39 11.47 8.48
C PRO A 645 48.75 12.09 8.20
N LYS A 646 49.65 11.29 7.63
CA LYS A 646 50.96 11.72 7.14
C LYS A 646 51.17 11.12 5.76
N PHE A 647 51.44 11.98 4.79
CA PHE A 647 51.74 11.61 3.42
C PHE A 647 52.96 12.40 2.95
N GLU A 648 54.09 11.69 2.82
CA GLU A 648 55.39 12.29 2.54
C GLU A 648 55.69 13.42 3.55
N ASN A 649 55.82 14.67 3.09
CA ASN A 649 56.15 15.82 3.93
C ASN A 649 54.93 16.59 4.46
N ASN A 650 53.70 16.18 4.09
CA ASN A 650 52.45 16.88 4.40
C ASN A 650 51.45 15.98 5.13
N ASN A 651 50.35 16.54 5.64
CA ASN A 651 49.32 15.78 6.35
C ASN A 651 48.41 14.94 5.41
N GLY A 652 48.42 15.17 4.09
CA GLY A 652 47.57 14.42 3.14
C GLY A 652 46.07 14.75 3.20
N MET A 653 45.67 15.79 3.93
CA MET A 653 44.25 16.10 4.17
C MET A 653 43.52 16.54 2.88
N LEU A 654 44.21 17.08 1.87
CA LEU A 654 43.61 17.34 0.55
C LEU A 654 43.12 16.06 -0.12
N ILE A 655 43.94 15.01 -0.08
CA ILE A 655 43.65 13.71 -0.69
C ILE A 655 42.46 13.08 0.03
N ILE A 656 42.45 13.15 1.36
CA ILE A 656 41.35 12.66 2.21
C ILE A 656 40.06 13.42 1.89
N GLY A 657 40.10 14.76 1.86
CA GLY A 657 38.95 15.59 1.52
C GLY A 657 38.39 15.28 0.14
N MET A 658 39.25 15.17 -0.88
CA MET A 658 38.83 14.80 -2.24
C MET A 658 38.13 13.43 -2.26
N ALA A 659 38.70 12.42 -1.60
CA ALA A 659 38.09 11.10 -1.52
C ALA A 659 36.72 11.11 -0.81
N VAL A 660 36.58 11.89 0.27
CA VAL A 660 35.31 12.06 0.99
C VAL A 660 34.26 12.74 0.10
N ILE A 661 34.62 13.80 -0.62
CA ILE A 661 33.68 14.51 -1.52
C ILE A 661 33.26 13.65 -2.71
N LEU A 662 34.17 12.85 -3.27
CA LEU A 662 33.83 11.84 -4.28
C LEU A 662 32.85 10.79 -3.73
N GLY A 663 33.06 10.33 -2.49
CA GLY A 663 32.13 9.41 -1.82
C GLY A 663 30.75 10.01 -1.57
N ILE A 664 30.70 11.28 -1.18
CA ILE A 664 29.44 12.02 -1.02
C ILE A 664 28.72 12.20 -2.36
N TYR A 665 29.45 12.51 -3.42
CA TYR A 665 28.87 12.60 -4.76
C TYR A 665 28.26 11.26 -5.18
N ASP A 666 28.97 10.15 -4.98
CA ASP A 666 28.45 8.82 -5.30
C ASP A 666 27.19 8.47 -4.50
N LEU A 667 27.13 8.91 -3.24
CA LEU A 667 25.93 8.78 -2.41
C LEU A 667 24.74 9.54 -3.04
N LEU A 668 24.94 10.80 -3.46
CA LEU A 668 23.90 11.61 -4.11
C LEU A 668 23.44 10.98 -5.45
N GLU A 669 24.38 10.49 -6.26
CA GLU A 669 24.07 9.77 -7.49
C GLU A 669 23.29 8.48 -7.20
N LYS A 670 23.67 7.74 -6.16
CA LYS A 670 23.03 6.48 -5.78
C LYS A 670 21.57 6.64 -5.33
N ILE A 671 21.23 7.75 -4.68
CA ILE A 671 19.86 8.08 -4.28
C ILE A 671 19.05 8.78 -5.38
N GLY A 672 19.59 8.90 -6.59
CA GLY A 672 18.90 9.41 -7.77
C GLY A 672 18.87 10.93 -7.92
N ILE A 673 19.78 11.67 -7.28
CA ILE A 673 19.90 13.12 -7.50
C ILE A 673 20.47 13.36 -8.90
N ASN A 674 19.60 13.79 -9.81
CA ASN A 674 19.99 14.21 -11.17
C ASN A 674 20.51 15.64 -11.15
N ILE A 675 21.76 15.82 -11.57
CA ILE A 675 22.45 17.11 -11.54
C ILE A 675 22.33 17.79 -12.91
N SER A 676 21.85 19.03 -12.90
CA SER A 676 21.68 19.88 -14.09
C SER A 676 22.95 20.67 -14.41
N GLY A 677 23.79 20.95 -13.41
CA GLY A 677 25.03 21.70 -13.60
C GLY A 677 26.02 21.55 -12.45
N VAL A 678 27.30 21.75 -12.74
CA VAL A 678 28.37 21.71 -11.73
C VAL A 678 29.32 22.88 -11.88
N ILE A 679 29.71 23.47 -10.75
CA ILE A 679 30.70 24.53 -10.62
C ILE A 679 31.71 24.12 -9.55
N GLY A 680 32.99 24.27 -9.85
CA GLY A 680 34.06 24.09 -8.88
C GLY A 680 34.77 25.42 -8.62
N TYR A 681 35.09 25.70 -7.37
CA TYR A 681 35.92 26.85 -7.00
C TYR A 681 37.40 26.46 -7.01
N SER A 682 38.20 27.15 -7.81
CA SER A 682 39.66 26.92 -7.92
C SER A 682 39.95 25.44 -8.24
N ILE A 683 40.85 24.78 -7.51
CA ILE A 683 41.23 23.37 -7.67
C ILE A 683 40.04 22.39 -7.67
N CYS A 684 38.88 22.77 -7.13
CA CYS A 684 37.70 21.91 -7.06
C CYS A 684 37.01 21.72 -8.43
N GLU A 685 37.42 22.47 -9.45
CA GLU A 685 37.02 22.20 -10.84
C GLU A 685 37.36 20.76 -11.29
N ILE A 686 38.37 20.12 -10.69
CA ILE A 686 38.68 18.71 -10.97
C ILE A 686 37.49 17.80 -10.65
N LEU A 687 36.73 18.09 -9.59
CA LEU A 687 35.55 17.29 -9.19
C LEU A 687 34.43 17.38 -10.23
N CYS A 688 34.29 18.53 -10.90
CA CYS A 688 33.35 18.70 -12.00
C CYS A 688 33.63 17.72 -13.16
N GLY A 689 34.89 17.39 -13.39
CA GLY A 689 35.30 16.38 -14.38
C GLY A 689 34.75 14.99 -14.04
N TYR A 690 34.72 14.62 -12.76
CA TYR A 690 34.13 13.35 -12.31
C TYR A 690 32.61 13.34 -12.48
N CYS A 691 31.93 14.42 -12.06
CA CYS A 691 30.48 14.54 -12.20
C CYS A 691 30.03 14.50 -13.66
N SER A 692 30.81 15.09 -14.56
CA SER A 692 30.56 15.12 -16.01
C SER A 692 30.96 13.81 -16.70
N LYS A 693 31.47 12.82 -15.95
CA LYS A 693 31.98 11.54 -16.47
C LYS A 693 33.10 11.71 -17.51
N ILE A 694 33.87 12.80 -17.42
CA ILE A 694 35.04 13.09 -18.27
C ILE A 694 36.33 12.60 -17.60
N LEU A 695 36.39 12.68 -16.27
CA LEU A 695 37.51 12.17 -15.48
C LEU A 695 37.07 10.97 -14.67
N SER A 696 37.93 9.95 -14.60
CA SER A 696 37.73 8.82 -13.71
C SER A 696 38.04 9.23 -12.26
N LYS A 697 37.51 8.47 -11.31
CA LYS A 697 37.79 8.68 -9.88
C LYS A 697 39.29 8.61 -9.59
N GLU A 698 39.97 7.64 -10.19
CA GLU A 698 41.40 7.42 -10.09
C GLU A 698 42.21 8.62 -10.56
N GLN A 699 41.83 9.22 -11.70
CA GLN A 699 42.49 10.41 -12.22
C GLN A 699 42.36 11.58 -11.24
N ILE A 700 41.19 11.80 -10.63
CA ILE A 700 41.01 12.83 -9.60
C ILE A 700 41.91 12.58 -8.38
N LEU A 701 42.01 11.32 -7.94
CA LEU A 701 42.88 10.94 -6.83
C LEU A 701 44.36 11.19 -7.16
N ASP A 702 44.81 10.84 -8.36
CA ASP A 702 46.18 11.12 -8.84
C ASP A 702 46.48 12.63 -8.84
N ILE A 703 45.54 13.45 -9.34
CA ILE A 703 45.67 14.92 -9.31
C ILE A 703 45.76 15.43 -7.87
N SER A 704 44.89 14.91 -6.98
CA SER A 704 44.87 15.32 -5.56
C SER A 704 46.18 15.02 -4.84
N VAL A 705 46.82 13.89 -5.16
CA VAL A 705 48.12 13.50 -4.61
C VAL A 705 49.17 14.53 -5.00
N ILE A 706 49.16 14.99 -6.24
CA ILE A 706 50.15 15.95 -6.71
C ILE A 706 49.90 17.36 -6.27
N TYR A 707 48.65 17.80 -6.21
CA TYR A 707 48.34 19.03 -5.51
C TYR A 707 48.82 18.97 -4.06
N ASN A 708 48.64 17.85 -3.38
CA ASN A 708 49.12 17.70 -2.00
C ASN A 708 50.66 17.75 -1.87
N LYS A 709 51.42 17.31 -2.87
CA LYS A 709 52.90 17.38 -2.89
C LYS A 709 53.43 18.80 -3.04
N LEU A 710 52.66 19.70 -3.65
CA LEU A 710 53.07 21.08 -3.89
C LEU A 710 52.93 21.97 -2.64
N LEU A 711 52.14 21.54 -1.66
CA LEU A 711 51.82 22.36 -0.49
C LEU A 711 53.04 22.56 0.42
N PRO A 712 53.14 23.72 1.09
CA PRO A 712 54.22 24.01 2.02
C PRO A 712 54.08 23.16 3.29
N ASN A 713 55.20 22.61 3.77
CA ASN A 713 55.24 21.78 4.99
C ASN A 713 54.80 22.54 6.25
N ASN A 714 55.16 23.83 6.35
CA ASN A 714 54.85 24.69 7.49
C ASN A 714 53.95 25.84 7.03
N PHE A 715 52.64 25.69 7.25
CA PHE A 715 51.66 26.74 7.00
C PHE A 715 51.37 27.49 8.30
N ASN A 716 51.52 28.82 8.30
CA ASN A 716 51.21 29.64 9.47
C ASN A 716 49.72 30.00 9.45
N GLU A 717 48.93 29.34 10.31
CA GLU A 717 47.49 29.57 10.41
C GLU A 717 47.18 31.04 10.71
N ASN A 718 46.14 31.60 10.09
CA ASN A 718 45.70 32.98 10.23
C ASN A 718 46.69 34.06 9.73
N LEU A 719 47.82 33.70 9.11
CA LEU A 719 48.71 34.68 8.49
C LEU A 719 48.02 35.41 7.33
N TYR A 720 47.16 34.71 6.59
CA TYR A 720 46.41 35.24 5.47
C TYR A 720 44.91 35.28 5.78
N LYS A 721 44.23 36.25 5.16
CA LYS A 721 42.78 36.44 5.26
C LYS A 721 42.18 36.69 3.87
N MET A 722 41.04 36.06 3.62
CA MET A 722 40.16 36.35 2.49
C MET A 722 39.14 37.42 2.85
N VAL A 723 38.85 38.32 1.92
CA VAL A 723 37.77 39.31 2.08
C VAL A 723 37.03 39.52 0.77
N LEU A 724 35.71 39.64 0.86
CA LEU A 724 34.87 40.10 -0.23
C LEU A 724 34.88 41.64 -0.28
N ILE A 725 35.39 42.20 -1.36
CA ILE A 725 35.45 43.64 -1.61
C ILE A 725 34.39 44.04 -2.63
N LYS A 726 33.60 45.07 -2.29
CA LYS A 726 32.54 45.63 -3.15
C LYS A 726 32.80 47.12 -3.45
N GLY A 727 32.35 47.57 -4.62
CA GLY A 727 32.32 48.99 -5.03
C GLY A 727 33.71 49.59 -5.26
N ASP A 728 33.86 50.89 -4.98
CA ASP A 728 35.06 51.70 -5.29
C ASP A 728 36.38 51.14 -4.75
N LEU A 729 36.33 50.30 -3.71
CA LEU A 729 37.49 49.65 -3.14
C LEU A 729 38.19 48.68 -4.11
N THR A 730 37.49 48.16 -5.11
CA THR A 730 38.09 47.24 -6.11
C THR A 730 39.25 47.89 -6.86
N ASN A 731 39.13 49.18 -7.21
CA ASN A 731 40.18 49.91 -7.92
C ASN A 731 41.42 50.14 -7.05
N LEU A 732 41.21 50.45 -5.76
CA LEU A 732 42.29 50.66 -4.80
C LEU A 732 43.09 49.36 -4.56
N VAL A 733 42.39 48.23 -4.51
CA VAL A 733 43.00 46.91 -4.34
C VAL A 733 43.74 46.46 -5.61
N LYS A 734 43.16 46.68 -6.80
CA LYS A 734 43.77 46.33 -8.10
C LYS A 734 45.12 47.01 -8.34
N GLN A 735 45.36 48.18 -7.73
CA GLN A 735 46.61 48.92 -7.84
C GLN A 735 47.65 48.55 -6.77
N ASN A 736 47.30 47.70 -5.81
CA ASN A 736 48.13 47.43 -4.63
C ASN A 736 48.67 45.99 -4.64
N ASN A 737 49.98 45.87 -4.79
CA ASN A 737 50.69 44.57 -4.84
C ASN A 737 50.66 43.77 -3.51
N LYS A 738 50.10 44.33 -2.43
CA LYS A 738 49.93 43.63 -1.14
C LYS A 738 48.77 42.63 -1.14
N PHE A 739 47.90 42.68 -2.14
CA PHE A 739 46.71 41.84 -2.23
C PHE A 739 46.72 41.07 -3.55
N GLU A 740 46.27 39.83 -3.51
CA GLU A 740 46.05 39.02 -4.70
C GLU A 740 44.55 38.85 -4.95
N ILE A 741 44.13 39.08 -6.20
CA ILE A 741 42.75 38.88 -6.62
C ILE A 741 42.59 37.41 -6.96
N VAL A 742 41.69 36.73 -6.23
CA VAL A 742 41.55 35.27 -6.33
C VAL A 742 40.26 34.86 -7.01
N CYS A 743 39.24 35.71 -6.97
CA CYS A 743 37.97 35.44 -7.60
C CYS A 743 37.27 36.73 -8.02
N GLU A 744 36.74 36.75 -9.23
CA GLU A 744 35.97 37.84 -9.80
C GLU A 744 34.48 37.47 -9.85
N LEU A 745 33.65 38.20 -9.10
CA LEU A 745 32.19 38.05 -9.11
C LEU A 745 31.52 39.07 -10.04
N SER A 746 32.07 40.27 -10.12
CA SER A 746 31.72 41.30 -11.10
C SER A 746 32.86 42.32 -11.18
N LYS A 747 32.74 43.32 -12.06
CA LYS A 747 33.73 44.41 -12.16
C LYS A 747 34.00 45.10 -10.81
N ASP A 748 32.96 45.19 -9.97
CA ASP A 748 32.97 45.90 -8.68
C ASP A 748 32.81 44.95 -7.48
N CYS A 749 32.92 43.64 -7.68
CA CYS A 749 32.82 42.66 -6.59
C CYS A 749 33.87 41.58 -6.79
N ILE A 750 34.91 41.58 -5.95
CA ILE A 750 36.04 40.67 -6.04
C ILE A 750 36.35 40.06 -4.68
N ILE A 751 36.91 38.87 -4.68
CA ILE A 751 37.50 38.24 -3.49
C ILE A 751 39.00 38.39 -3.61
N ILE A 752 39.62 38.87 -2.53
CA ILE A 752 41.07 39.01 -2.44
C ILE A 752 41.62 38.20 -1.27
N ILE A 753 42.88 37.80 -1.40
CA ILE A 753 43.71 37.27 -0.33
C ILE A 753 44.83 38.28 -0.04
N GLY A 754 45.14 38.46 1.24
CA GLY A 754 46.34 39.17 1.66
C GLY A 754 46.73 38.79 3.09
N GLU A 755 47.88 39.25 3.55
CA GLU A 755 48.25 39.08 4.95
C GLU A 755 47.19 39.72 5.85
N THR A 756 46.83 39.04 6.93
CA THR A 756 45.79 39.45 7.88
C THR A 756 46.02 40.87 8.39
N LYS A 757 47.28 41.28 8.57
CA LYS A 757 47.65 42.64 8.94
C LYS A 757 47.15 43.67 7.92
N TYR A 758 47.48 43.51 6.65
CA TYR A 758 47.08 44.46 5.59
C TYR A 758 45.58 44.41 5.30
N ILE A 759 44.94 43.24 5.43
CA ILE A 759 43.49 43.12 5.28
C ILE A 759 42.76 43.86 6.41
N ASN A 760 43.23 43.74 7.66
CA ASN A 760 42.65 44.48 8.78
C ASN A 760 42.87 46.00 8.63
N GLU A 761 44.03 46.45 8.16
CA GLU A 761 44.28 47.86 7.82
C GLU A 761 43.31 48.39 6.75
N LEU A 762 43.03 47.59 5.72
CA LEU A 762 42.10 47.93 4.64
C LEU A 762 40.65 48.09 5.16
N ILE A 763 40.23 47.22 6.09
CA ILE A 763 38.85 47.14 6.58
C ILE A 763 38.58 48.11 7.74
N ASN A 764 39.51 48.29 8.68
CA ASN A 764 39.31 49.08 9.91
C ASN A 764 38.86 50.53 9.64
N ASN A 765 39.23 51.11 8.50
CA ASN A 765 38.92 52.49 8.14
C ASN A 765 37.50 52.69 7.54
N LYS A 766 36.65 51.65 7.50
CA LYS A 766 35.38 51.66 6.75
C LYS A 766 34.22 51.11 7.59
N LYS A 767 33.05 51.78 7.54
CA LYS A 767 31.83 51.40 8.28
C LYS A 767 31.08 50.16 7.74
N ASN A 768 31.47 49.62 6.59
CA ASN A 768 30.70 48.55 5.95
C ASN A 768 30.99 47.20 6.61
N GLU A 769 29.97 46.35 6.77
CA GLU A 769 30.15 44.95 7.14
C GLU A 769 30.85 44.21 5.99
N PHE A 770 32.14 43.93 6.15
CA PHE A 770 32.89 43.09 5.21
C PHE A 770 32.71 41.62 5.55
N ILE A 771 32.49 40.81 4.53
CA ILE A 771 32.51 39.35 4.67
C ILE A 771 33.99 38.93 4.59
N THR A 772 34.53 38.44 5.71
CA THR A 772 35.93 38.00 5.81
C THR A 772 36.03 36.56 6.27
N LYS A 773 37.10 35.88 5.86
CA LYS A 773 37.44 34.53 6.32
C LYS A 773 38.94 34.43 6.58
N SER A 774 39.33 34.01 7.78
CA SER A 774 40.72 33.67 8.06
C SER A 774 41.10 32.37 7.35
N ILE A 775 42.27 32.35 6.68
CA ILE A 775 42.73 31.17 5.97
C ILE A 775 43.51 30.29 6.94
N ASN A 776 42.95 29.11 7.22
CA ASN A 776 43.51 28.14 8.15
C ASN A 776 44.03 26.87 7.44
N ASN A 777 43.88 26.75 6.12
CA ASN A 777 44.47 25.66 5.34
C ASN A 777 45.56 26.14 4.39
N PRO A 778 46.52 25.25 4.04
CA PRO A 778 47.52 25.55 3.03
C PRO A 778 46.94 25.60 1.61
N TYR A 779 45.82 24.91 1.32
CA TYR A 779 45.29 24.79 -0.05
C TYR A 779 44.75 26.12 -0.61
N ASP A 780 43.87 26.81 0.13
CA ASP A 780 43.29 28.09 -0.31
C ASP A 780 44.37 29.17 -0.43
N CYS A 781 45.42 29.11 0.41
CA CYS A 781 46.53 30.04 0.32
C CYS A 781 47.46 29.69 -0.86
N PHE A 782 47.82 28.42 -1.03
CA PHE A 782 48.83 28.02 -2.01
C PHE A 782 48.32 28.14 -3.44
N PHE A 783 47.10 27.67 -3.71
CA PHE A 783 46.54 27.60 -5.07
C PHE A 783 45.82 28.87 -5.52
N ASN A 784 45.69 29.87 -4.65
CA ASN A 784 45.15 31.17 -5.04
C ASN A 784 46.22 32.28 -5.01
N ILE A 785 47.46 31.97 -4.59
CA ILE A 785 48.58 32.91 -4.63
C ILE A 785 49.45 32.64 -5.87
N LYS A 786 49.39 33.53 -6.87
CA LYS A 786 49.99 33.36 -8.20
C LYS A 786 51.49 33.02 -8.15
N ASN A 787 52.22 33.66 -7.24
CA ASN A 787 53.66 33.45 -7.07
C ASN A 787 54.03 32.04 -6.60
N ASN A 788 53.14 31.35 -5.87
CA ASN A 788 53.39 29.97 -5.43
C ASN A 788 53.33 29.01 -6.62
N ILE A 789 52.39 29.21 -7.53
CA ILE A 789 52.09 28.28 -8.63
C ILE A 789 53.10 28.40 -9.76
N ASN A 790 53.51 29.62 -10.11
CA ASN A 790 54.42 29.89 -11.23
C ASN A 790 55.70 29.04 -11.18
N LYS A 791 56.21 28.73 -9.97
CA LYS A 791 57.43 27.91 -9.77
C LYS A 791 57.21 26.41 -10.08
N HIS A 792 55.97 25.94 -10.07
CA HIS A 792 55.61 24.53 -10.23
C HIS A 792 54.92 24.22 -11.56
N VAL A 793 54.71 25.21 -12.43
CA VAL A 793 54.03 25.02 -13.74
C VAL A 793 54.67 23.91 -14.57
N ASN A 794 56.01 23.88 -14.69
CA ASN A 794 56.69 22.86 -15.49
C ASN A 794 56.55 21.45 -14.89
N TYR A 795 56.54 21.35 -13.56
CA TYR A 795 56.30 20.08 -12.85
C TYR A 795 54.88 19.57 -13.13
N LEU A 796 53.88 20.45 -13.03
CA LEU A 796 52.48 20.13 -13.33
C LEU A 796 52.27 19.72 -14.79
N LYS A 797 52.90 20.41 -15.75
CA LYS A 797 52.80 20.06 -17.19
C LYS A 797 53.26 18.64 -17.47
N ASN A 798 54.39 18.23 -16.87
CA ASN A 798 54.93 16.89 -17.09
C ASN A 798 54.00 15.82 -16.50
N PHE A 799 53.48 16.05 -15.30
CA PHE A 799 52.60 15.09 -14.67
C PHE A 799 51.25 14.96 -15.38
N PHE A 800 50.62 16.07 -15.75
CA PHE A 800 49.31 16.03 -16.38
C PHE A 800 49.33 15.34 -17.74
N LYS A 801 50.46 15.31 -18.45
CA LYS A 801 50.63 14.49 -19.66
C LYS A 801 50.44 12.99 -19.41
N GLU A 802 50.74 12.51 -18.20
CA GLU A 802 50.59 11.09 -17.84
C GLU A 802 49.15 10.72 -17.44
N ILE A 803 48.41 11.67 -16.84
CA ILE A 803 47.04 11.45 -16.38
C ILE A 803 46.01 11.55 -17.50
N PHE A 804 46.09 12.61 -18.30
CA PHE A 804 45.03 12.94 -19.26
C PHE A 804 45.27 12.17 -20.55
N LEU A 805 44.62 11.01 -20.67
CA LEU A 805 44.48 10.28 -21.92
C LEU A 805 43.28 10.85 -22.72
N PRO A 806 43.30 10.81 -24.07
CA PRO A 806 42.14 11.16 -24.88
C PRO A 806 40.94 10.30 -24.46
N GLN A 807 39.81 10.92 -24.16
CA GLN A 807 38.58 10.22 -23.75
C GLN A 807 37.42 10.46 -24.72
N ASP A 808 36.52 9.46 -24.78
CA ASP A 808 35.27 9.55 -25.55
C ASP A 808 34.24 10.48 -24.90
N LYS A 809 33.45 11.12 -25.77
CA LYS A 809 32.59 12.29 -25.51
C LYS A 809 31.39 12.01 -24.59
N LYS A 810 31.15 12.87 -23.57
CA LYS A 810 29.88 12.97 -22.83
C LYS A 810 29.48 14.42 -22.46
N THR A 811 28.23 14.57 -22.02
CA THR A 811 27.32 15.73 -22.05
C THR A 811 27.71 17.00 -21.22
N PRO A 812 27.36 18.22 -21.68
CA PRO A 812 27.80 19.49 -21.08
C PRO A 812 26.99 19.93 -19.84
N ILE A 813 27.40 19.49 -18.64
CA ILE A 813 26.88 20.03 -17.35
C ILE A 813 27.90 20.87 -16.58
N TRP A 814 29.18 20.79 -16.92
CA TRP A 814 30.25 21.54 -16.25
C TRP A 814 30.39 22.95 -16.79
N MET A 815 30.16 23.94 -15.93
CA MET A 815 30.45 25.34 -16.20
C MET A 815 31.86 25.68 -15.70
N SER A 816 32.78 25.94 -16.63
CA SER A 816 34.16 26.32 -16.31
C SER A 816 34.21 27.68 -15.63
N THR A 817 34.92 27.77 -14.50
CA THR A 817 35.26 29.06 -13.88
C THR A 817 36.59 29.63 -14.38
N THR A 818 37.26 28.90 -15.28
CA THR A 818 38.54 29.28 -15.89
C THR A 818 38.35 29.97 -17.23
N PHE A 819 37.52 29.41 -18.10
CA PHE A 819 37.25 29.91 -19.46
C PHE A 819 35.81 30.40 -19.64
N ASN A 820 35.02 30.45 -18.57
CA ASN A 820 33.67 31.00 -18.56
C ASN A 820 32.72 30.43 -19.64
N THR A 821 32.86 29.14 -19.92
CA THR A 821 32.02 28.44 -20.89
C THR A 821 31.71 27.04 -20.39
N TYR A 822 30.61 26.46 -20.90
CA TYR A 822 30.35 25.05 -20.70
C TYR A 822 31.38 24.22 -21.45
N PHE A 823 31.90 23.18 -20.82
CA PHE A 823 32.61 22.13 -21.56
C PHE A 823 31.67 21.47 -22.54
N LYS A 824 31.82 21.74 -23.85
CA LYS A 824 30.95 21.22 -24.92
C LYS A 824 31.75 20.39 -25.93
N ASN A 825 31.04 19.50 -26.63
CA ASN A 825 31.57 18.89 -27.85
C ASN A 825 31.90 19.98 -28.88
N GLY A 826 33.16 20.06 -29.32
CA GLY A 826 33.60 21.03 -30.32
C GLY A 826 33.79 22.46 -29.80
N SER A 827 33.74 22.70 -28.48
CA SER A 827 34.34 23.93 -27.93
C SER A 827 35.85 23.88 -28.14
N GLU A 828 36.48 25.03 -28.36
CA GLU A 828 37.94 25.19 -28.45
C GLU A 828 38.71 24.71 -27.19
N LEU A 829 37.99 24.32 -26.14
CA LEU A 829 38.54 23.83 -24.88
C LEU A 829 38.85 22.34 -24.94
N GLU A 830 40.12 22.01 -25.13
CA GLU A 830 40.64 20.67 -24.83
C GLU A 830 40.89 20.52 -23.32
N LEU A 831 40.30 19.48 -22.71
CA LEU A 831 40.64 19.12 -21.34
C LEU A 831 42.01 18.44 -21.32
N ASN A 832 43.04 19.21 -20.99
CA ASN A 832 44.41 18.74 -20.85
C ASN A 832 45.08 19.36 -19.63
N GLY A 833 46.35 19.02 -19.38
CA GLY A 833 47.10 19.60 -18.27
C GLY A 833 47.19 21.12 -18.26
N ASN A 834 47.16 21.76 -19.43
CA ASN A 834 47.21 23.22 -19.50
C ASN A 834 45.94 23.85 -18.94
N TYR A 835 44.77 23.24 -19.13
CA TYR A 835 43.51 23.71 -18.54
C TYR A 835 43.64 23.92 -17.02
N PHE A 836 44.14 22.91 -16.30
CA PHE A 836 44.28 22.98 -14.84
C PHE A 836 45.42 23.88 -14.39
N ILE A 837 46.44 24.08 -15.22
CA ILE A 837 47.47 25.10 -14.96
C ILE A 837 46.86 26.50 -15.05
N GLU A 838 46.05 26.77 -16.08
CA GLU A 838 45.35 28.05 -16.22
C GLU A 838 44.34 28.28 -15.09
N ASN A 839 43.61 27.24 -14.69
CA ASN A 839 42.65 27.28 -13.56
C ASN A 839 43.30 27.73 -12.26
N ILE A 840 44.52 27.26 -11.98
CA ILE A 840 45.22 27.60 -10.75
C ILE A 840 45.99 28.91 -10.90
N SER A 841 46.53 29.22 -12.09
CA SER A 841 47.39 30.39 -12.31
C SER A 841 46.64 31.72 -12.44
N ASN A 842 45.33 31.68 -12.68
CA ASN A 842 44.49 32.86 -12.90
C ASN A 842 43.38 32.99 -11.84
N PRO A 843 42.85 34.20 -11.62
CA PRO A 843 41.69 34.41 -10.76
C PRO A 843 40.46 33.64 -11.24
N VAL A 844 39.70 33.07 -10.31
CA VAL A 844 38.47 32.32 -10.58
C VAL A 844 37.38 33.26 -11.11
N MET A 845 36.85 33.02 -12.31
CA MET A 845 35.78 33.82 -12.91
C MET A 845 34.39 33.36 -12.44
N LEU A 846 34.16 33.38 -11.14
CA LEU A 846 32.97 32.79 -10.52
C LEU A 846 31.67 33.51 -10.89
N GLY A 847 31.70 34.84 -10.99
CA GLY A 847 30.51 35.64 -11.27
C GLY A 847 29.78 35.25 -12.54
N ASN A 848 30.55 35.01 -13.60
CA ASN A 848 29.98 34.63 -14.88
C ASN A 848 29.46 33.19 -14.87
N ALA A 849 30.11 32.28 -14.12
CA ALA A 849 29.61 30.92 -13.92
C ALA A 849 28.29 30.91 -13.13
N ILE A 850 28.19 31.72 -12.07
CA ILE A 850 26.96 31.90 -11.28
C ILE A 850 25.83 32.45 -12.14
N ASN A 851 26.11 33.42 -13.04
CA ASN A 851 25.11 33.97 -13.95
C ASN A 851 24.51 32.94 -14.92
N LYS A 852 25.11 31.75 -15.07
CA LYS A 852 24.54 30.66 -15.87
C LYS A 852 23.59 29.77 -15.07
N ILE A 853 23.56 29.88 -13.74
CA ILE A 853 22.61 29.16 -12.90
C ILE A 853 21.21 29.76 -13.11
N PRO A 854 20.21 28.98 -13.55
CA PRO A 854 18.85 29.46 -13.68
C PRO A 854 18.28 29.97 -12.35
N ASN A 855 17.46 31.03 -12.41
CA ASN A 855 16.98 31.75 -11.22
C ASN A 855 16.20 30.92 -10.19
N ASP A 856 15.65 29.76 -10.58
CA ASP A 856 14.83 28.88 -9.73
C ASP A 856 15.55 27.56 -9.37
N SER A 857 16.89 27.56 -9.39
CA SER A 857 17.70 26.36 -9.14
C SER A 857 17.91 26.07 -7.64
N ILE A 858 18.22 24.80 -7.33
CA ILE A 858 18.72 24.38 -6.03
C ILE A 858 20.24 24.21 -6.15
N VAL A 859 21.01 24.93 -5.33
CA VAL A 859 22.48 24.86 -5.32
C VAL A 859 22.93 24.13 -4.06
N ILE A 860 23.59 22.99 -4.23
CA ILE A 860 24.14 22.18 -3.14
C ILE A 860 25.64 22.44 -3.02
N ILE A 861 26.07 23.02 -1.91
CA ILE A 861 27.48 23.27 -1.60
C ILE A 861 28.09 22.00 -0.99
N LEU A 862 29.20 21.55 -1.58
CA LEU A 862 29.96 20.37 -1.19
C LEU A 862 31.42 20.73 -0.93
N GLY A 863 31.98 20.17 0.15
CA GLY A 863 33.40 20.34 0.50
C GLY A 863 33.70 21.37 1.58
N THR A 864 32.70 22.17 1.99
CA THR A 864 32.94 23.20 3.01
C THR A 864 31.79 23.29 4.00
N SER A 865 32.16 23.42 5.26
CA SER A 865 31.27 23.69 6.40
C SER A 865 31.21 25.18 6.76
N ASP A 866 32.11 25.98 6.19
CA ASP A 866 32.22 27.40 6.43
C ASP A 866 31.16 28.18 5.64
N ASN A 867 30.65 29.27 6.23
CA ASN A 867 29.57 30.05 5.62
C ASN A 867 30.06 31.10 4.61
N PHE A 868 31.37 31.34 4.45
CA PHE A 868 31.89 32.41 3.58
C PHE A 868 31.34 32.32 2.16
N ILE A 869 31.42 31.13 1.56
CA ILE A 869 30.96 30.89 0.18
C ILE A 869 29.46 30.79 0.08
N LYS A 870 28.81 30.26 1.12
CA LYS A 870 27.36 30.29 1.22
C LYS A 870 26.84 31.74 1.19
N THR A 871 27.43 32.64 1.98
CA THR A 871 27.06 34.05 1.99
C THR A 871 27.37 34.74 0.67
N ILE A 872 28.49 34.39 0.00
CA ILE A 872 28.77 34.88 -1.35
C ILE A 872 27.69 34.45 -2.34
N LEU A 873 27.29 33.17 -2.31
CA LEU A 873 26.23 32.63 -3.17
C LEU A 873 24.87 33.28 -2.85
N GLU A 874 24.55 33.52 -1.58
CA GLU A 874 23.33 34.22 -1.15
C GLU A 874 23.26 35.67 -1.66
N VAL A 875 24.41 36.35 -1.77
CA VAL A 875 24.51 37.72 -2.29
C VAL A 875 24.42 37.78 -3.82
N THR A 876 24.85 36.72 -4.52
CA THR A 876 25.06 36.74 -5.98
C THR A 876 23.98 36.01 -6.76
N LEU A 877 23.41 34.93 -6.22
CA LEU A 877 22.31 34.21 -6.84
C LEU A 877 20.98 34.96 -6.65
N SER A 878 20.04 34.67 -7.54
CA SER A 878 18.64 35.07 -7.38
C SER A 878 18.10 34.63 -6.00
N HIS A 879 17.31 35.49 -5.36
CA HIS A 879 16.61 35.16 -4.10
C HIS A 879 15.64 33.98 -4.21
N LYS A 880 15.29 33.57 -5.44
CA LYS A 880 14.47 32.38 -5.70
C LYS A 880 15.29 31.08 -5.63
N CYS A 881 16.60 31.14 -5.85
CA CYS A 881 17.48 29.98 -5.71
C CYS A 881 17.46 29.47 -4.26
N LYS A 882 17.54 28.14 -4.10
CA LYS A 882 17.66 27.51 -2.77
C LYS A 882 19.09 27.03 -2.58
N ILE A 883 19.80 27.61 -1.63
CA ILE A 883 21.17 27.23 -1.30
C ILE A 883 21.15 26.24 -0.13
N LEU A 884 21.70 25.06 -0.34
CA LEU A 884 21.80 23.98 0.64
C LEU A 884 23.27 23.66 0.87
N GLN A 885 23.72 23.72 2.12
CA GLN A 885 25.05 23.29 2.50
C GLN A 885 24.95 21.91 3.13
N LEU A 886 25.71 20.95 2.61
CA LEU A 886 25.50 19.54 2.95
C LEU A 886 25.89 19.20 4.39
N PHE A 887 26.93 19.85 4.93
CA PHE A 887 27.37 19.68 6.31
C PHE A 887 27.88 21.02 6.87
N ASN A 888 27.74 21.22 8.19
CA ASN A 888 28.20 22.40 8.92
C ASN A 888 29.03 21.94 10.15
N SER A 889 30.15 22.59 10.44
CA SER A 889 31.09 22.17 11.49
C SER A 889 30.52 22.38 12.89
N ASN A 890 29.56 23.31 13.02
CA ASN A 890 28.88 23.63 14.27
C ASN A 890 27.85 22.57 14.71
N GLU A 891 27.52 21.59 13.85
CA GLU A 891 26.53 20.56 14.19
C GLU A 891 27.18 19.30 14.78
N ILE A 892 26.54 18.74 15.83
CA ILE A 892 27.08 17.62 16.61
C ILE A 892 27.11 16.32 15.77
N ASN A 893 26.11 16.10 14.90
CA ASN A 893 25.96 14.89 14.10
C ASN A 893 25.89 15.21 12.59
N VAL A 894 26.98 14.93 11.88
CA VAL A 894 27.10 15.15 10.43
C VAL A 894 26.04 14.38 9.63
N ILE A 895 25.70 13.16 10.05
CA ILE A 895 24.72 12.33 9.33
C ILE A 895 23.35 13.00 9.36
N ASP A 896 22.92 13.51 10.52
CA ASP A 896 21.64 14.19 10.64
C ASP A 896 21.57 15.43 9.75
N THR A 897 22.67 16.18 9.62
CA THR A 897 22.76 17.33 8.69
C THR A 897 22.58 16.92 7.24
N ILE A 898 23.24 15.83 6.81
CA ILE A 898 23.12 15.29 5.45
C ILE A 898 21.70 14.80 5.21
N LEU A 899 21.13 14.02 6.12
CA LEU A 899 19.76 13.52 6.02
C LEU A 899 18.75 14.66 5.99
N ASN A 900 18.94 15.72 6.78
CA ASN A 900 18.11 16.92 6.77
C ASN A 900 18.19 17.65 5.42
N THR A 901 19.38 17.72 4.82
CA THR A 901 19.58 18.31 3.50
C THR A 901 18.90 17.48 2.40
N ILE A 902 19.04 16.15 2.44
CA ILE A 902 18.35 15.23 1.52
C ILE A 902 16.82 15.37 1.69
N GLY A 903 16.32 15.45 2.92
CA GLY A 903 14.92 15.71 3.21
C GLY A 903 14.42 17.03 2.61
N LYS A 904 15.22 18.10 2.70
CA LYS A 904 14.90 19.40 2.05
C LYS A 904 14.82 19.27 0.53
N LEU A 905 15.71 18.52 -0.11
CA LEU A 905 15.64 18.26 -1.55
C LEU A 905 14.31 17.60 -1.94
N TYR A 906 13.91 16.57 -1.19
CA TYR A 906 12.65 15.88 -1.42
C TYR A 906 11.43 16.79 -1.29
N VAL A 907 11.43 17.67 -0.27
CA VAL A 907 10.39 18.68 -0.01
C VAL A 907 10.38 19.79 -1.08
N TYR A 908 11.53 20.06 -1.70
CA TYR A 908 11.64 20.89 -2.90
C TYR A 908 11.32 20.12 -4.19
N GLY A 909 10.58 19.01 -4.13
CA GLY A 909 10.06 18.34 -5.31
C GLY A 909 11.04 17.42 -6.06
N CYS A 910 12.27 17.27 -5.57
CA CYS A 910 13.21 16.28 -6.10
C CYS A 910 12.73 14.87 -5.75
N ASP A 911 12.92 13.92 -6.68
CA ASP A 911 12.70 12.50 -6.40
C ASP A 911 13.97 11.91 -5.80
N VAL A 912 13.81 11.20 -4.69
CA VAL A 912 14.92 10.67 -3.89
C VAL A 912 14.62 9.23 -3.50
N TYR A 913 15.52 8.32 -3.83
CA TYR A 913 15.43 6.89 -3.53
C TYR A 913 16.21 6.56 -2.26
N ILE A 914 15.64 6.92 -1.12
CA ILE A 914 16.32 6.82 0.17
C ILE A 914 16.51 5.37 0.64
N ASP A 915 15.73 4.42 0.12
CA ASP A 915 15.90 2.99 0.36
C ASP A 915 17.32 2.50 0.02
N LYS A 916 18.03 3.19 -0.89
CA LYS A 916 19.36 2.80 -1.36
C LYS A 916 20.49 3.04 -0.35
N ILE A 917 20.29 3.89 0.67
CA ILE A 917 21.32 4.16 1.69
C ILE A 917 21.24 3.20 2.87
N TYR A 918 20.13 2.48 3.01
CA TYR A 918 19.88 1.54 4.09
C TYR A 918 20.11 0.09 3.62
N PRO A 919 20.65 -0.79 4.48
CA PRO A 919 20.63 -2.23 4.25
C PRO A 919 19.22 -2.76 3.93
N LYS A 920 19.13 -3.61 2.91
CA LYS A 920 17.88 -4.27 2.52
C LYS A 920 17.59 -5.45 3.44
N LEU A 921 16.39 -5.46 4.01
CA LEU A 921 15.83 -6.54 4.80
C LEU A 921 15.06 -7.52 3.90
N PRO A 922 15.04 -8.83 4.26
CA PRO A 922 14.40 -9.86 3.44
C PRO A 922 12.87 -9.78 3.51
N TYR A 923 12.20 -9.87 2.37
CA TYR A 923 10.75 -10.04 2.31
C TYR A 923 10.33 -11.52 2.48
N PRO A 924 9.07 -11.82 2.88
CA PRO A 924 8.03 -10.87 3.29
C PRO A 924 8.35 -10.20 4.63
N VAL A 925 7.67 -9.12 5.02
CA VAL A 925 7.82 -8.55 6.37
C VAL A 925 7.31 -9.55 7.43
N PRO A 926 7.91 -9.57 8.64
CA PRO A 926 7.46 -10.44 9.72
C PRO A 926 6.06 -10.03 10.22
N ARG A 927 5.35 -11.01 10.77
CA ARG A 927 4.08 -10.83 11.46
C ARG A 927 4.18 -9.79 12.57
N GLY A 928 3.15 -8.97 12.74
CA GLY A 928 3.13 -7.85 13.69
C GLY A 928 3.77 -6.56 13.15
N THR A 929 4.23 -6.55 11.90
CA THR A 929 4.57 -5.28 11.21
C THR A 929 3.28 -4.46 11.06
N PRO A 930 3.21 -3.21 11.56
CA PRO A 930 1.98 -2.42 11.56
C PRO A 930 1.35 -2.26 10.18
N MET A 931 0.02 -2.33 10.13
CA MET A 931 -0.77 -2.03 8.93
C MET A 931 -0.55 -0.58 8.49
N ILE A 932 -0.47 -0.33 7.19
CA ILE A 932 -0.29 1.01 6.60
C ILE A 932 -1.65 1.61 6.24
N SER A 933 -2.64 0.81 5.82
CA SER A 933 -3.99 1.31 5.47
C SER A 933 -4.62 2.22 6.54
N PRO A 934 -4.48 1.98 7.86
CA PRO A 934 -5.09 2.85 8.89
C PRO A 934 -4.40 4.21 9.03
N PHE A 935 -3.14 4.34 8.58
CA PHE A 935 -2.36 5.57 8.66
C PHE A 935 -2.67 6.50 7.49
N TRP A 936 -3.21 5.95 6.41
CA TRP A 936 -3.58 6.67 5.21
C TRP A 936 -4.89 7.43 5.37
N LYS A 937 -4.96 8.64 4.82
CA LYS A 937 -6.17 9.47 4.81
C LYS A 937 -6.33 10.21 3.49
N TRP A 938 -7.55 10.16 2.97
CA TRP A 938 -8.00 10.83 1.75
C TRP A 938 -8.36 12.29 2.00
N SER A 939 -8.57 13.06 0.92
CA SER A 939 -9.08 14.43 0.99
C SER A 939 -10.58 14.45 1.29
N GLU A 940 -11.01 15.24 2.28
CA GLU A 940 -12.42 15.44 2.64
C GLU A 940 -13.08 16.53 1.74
N GLU A 941 -12.69 16.59 0.46
CA GLU A 941 -12.97 17.70 -0.47
C GLU A 941 -14.44 17.81 -0.93
N LEU A 942 -15.10 16.67 -1.12
CA LEU A 942 -16.50 16.63 -1.50
C LEU A 942 -17.32 16.41 -0.23
N LEU A 943 -18.03 17.45 0.21
CA LEU A 943 -19.02 17.39 1.29
C LEU A 943 -20.41 17.20 0.66
N TRP A 944 -21.05 16.08 0.96
CA TRP A 944 -22.37 15.75 0.45
C TRP A 944 -23.45 16.37 1.34
N ASN A 945 -24.45 17.01 0.73
CA ASN A 945 -25.68 17.34 1.45
C ASN A 945 -26.32 16.02 1.93
N LYS A 946 -26.76 15.94 3.18
CA LYS A 946 -27.66 14.83 3.57
C LYS A 946 -28.76 14.73 2.50
N ILE A 947 -29.08 13.51 2.05
CA ILE A 947 -30.28 13.32 1.25
C ILE A 947 -31.43 13.72 2.17
N ASP A 948 -31.91 14.95 2.00
CA ASP A 948 -33.10 15.45 2.67
C ASP A 948 -34.29 14.82 1.96
N ARG A 949 -34.71 13.65 2.47
CA ARG A 949 -35.80 12.86 1.87
C ARG A 949 -37.16 13.53 2.01
N GLU A 950 -37.28 14.69 2.67
CA GLU A 950 -38.56 15.39 2.82
C GLU A 950 -38.92 16.26 1.61
N HIS A 951 -37.94 16.73 0.82
CA HIS A 951 -38.20 17.70 -0.24
C HIS A 951 -38.53 17.06 -1.60
N GLY A 952 -38.28 15.75 -1.78
CA GLY A 952 -38.72 14.98 -2.93
C GLY A 952 -40.17 14.53 -2.76
N ASN A 953 -41.12 15.45 -3.00
CA ASN A 953 -42.57 15.26 -2.89
C ASN A 953 -43.07 14.74 -1.52
N GLN A 954 -43.84 15.58 -0.83
CA GLN A 954 -44.58 15.30 0.41
C GLN A 954 -45.45 14.03 0.34
N ILE A 955 -44.82 12.87 0.43
CA ILE A 955 -45.46 11.61 0.67
C ILE A 955 -44.67 11.01 1.83
N THR A 956 -45.14 11.25 3.05
CA THR A 956 -44.67 10.55 4.24
C THR A 956 -44.55 9.05 3.93
N GLY A 957 -43.55 8.35 4.46
CA GLY A 957 -43.37 6.91 4.18
C GLY A 957 -44.66 6.10 4.38
N ASP A 958 -45.50 6.52 5.33
CA ASP A 958 -46.86 6.02 5.54
C ASP A 958 -47.82 6.36 4.40
N THR A 959 -47.81 7.58 3.84
CA THR A 959 -48.60 7.88 2.63
C THR A 959 -48.04 7.22 1.37
N LEU A 960 -46.76 6.85 1.26
CA LEU A 960 -46.25 6.14 0.07
C LEU A 960 -46.61 4.66 0.15
N LEU A 961 -46.45 4.07 1.34
CA LEU A 961 -46.95 2.73 1.64
C LEU A 961 -48.47 2.70 1.51
N ASN A 962 -49.21 3.66 2.06
CA ASN A 962 -50.67 3.74 1.93
C ASN A 962 -51.09 4.04 0.50
N LYS A 963 -50.38 4.89 -0.26
CA LYS A 963 -50.69 5.14 -1.67
C LYS A 963 -50.43 3.90 -2.51
N ARG A 964 -49.33 3.18 -2.30
CA ARG A 964 -49.13 1.86 -2.93
C ARG A 964 -50.14 0.83 -2.44
N TYR A 965 -50.52 0.89 -1.16
CA TYR A 965 -51.52 -0.01 -0.60
C TYR A 965 -52.90 0.27 -1.22
N ASP A 966 -53.28 1.53 -1.38
CA ASP A 966 -54.54 2.02 -1.98
C ASP A 966 -54.56 1.83 -3.50
N GLU A 967 -53.47 2.10 -4.21
CA GLU A 967 -53.28 1.79 -5.64
C GLU A 967 -53.44 0.28 -5.89
N ASN A 968 -52.87 -0.55 -4.99
CA ASN A 968 -53.04 -2.01 -5.05
C ASN A 968 -54.42 -2.48 -4.55
N ARG A 969 -55.11 -1.69 -3.73
CA ARG A 969 -56.42 -2.03 -3.14
C ARG A 969 -57.51 -2.13 -4.20
N HIS A 970 -57.47 -1.26 -5.22
CA HIS A 970 -58.40 -1.32 -6.35
C HIS A 970 -58.06 -2.46 -7.33
N LEU A 971 -56.79 -2.88 -7.38
CA LEU A 971 -56.35 -4.00 -8.22
C LEU A 971 -56.65 -5.37 -7.61
N ASN A 972 -56.91 -5.45 -6.29
CA ASN A 972 -57.19 -6.70 -5.61
C ASN A 972 -58.34 -6.57 -4.58
N SER A 973 -59.57 -6.72 -5.06
CA SER A 973 -60.80 -6.74 -4.24
C SER A 973 -60.88 -7.86 -3.20
N LYS A 974 -59.92 -8.80 -3.18
CA LYS A 974 -59.84 -9.89 -2.19
C LYS A 974 -59.15 -9.53 -0.87
N PHE A 975 -58.64 -8.30 -0.70
CA PHE A 975 -58.27 -7.81 0.63
C PHE A 975 -59.52 -7.34 1.41
N THR A 976 -60.39 -8.28 1.80
CA THR A 976 -61.36 -8.03 2.87
C THR A 976 -60.61 -7.89 4.21
N PRO A 977 -60.97 -6.91 5.06
CA PRO A 977 -60.26 -6.66 6.31
C PRO A 977 -60.48 -7.86 7.24
N CYS A 978 -59.45 -8.68 7.45
CA CYS A 978 -59.53 -9.67 8.51
C CYS A 978 -59.35 -8.95 9.85
N ASP A 979 -60.32 -9.14 10.75
CA ASP A 979 -60.22 -8.67 12.14
C ASP A 979 -59.00 -9.36 12.79
N PRO A 980 -58.02 -8.59 13.31
CA PRO A 980 -56.79 -9.13 13.88
C PRO A 980 -57.01 -10.10 15.06
N HIS A 981 -58.22 -10.17 15.62
CA HIS A 981 -58.54 -11.08 16.73
C HIS A 981 -59.06 -12.47 16.31
N SER A 982 -59.53 -12.65 15.07
CA SER A 982 -60.25 -13.88 14.66
C SER A 982 -59.70 -14.57 13.42
N CYS A 983 -58.61 -14.10 12.82
CA CYS A 983 -58.02 -14.76 11.66
C CYS A 983 -57.15 -15.95 12.05
N TRP A 984 -57.67 -17.16 11.84
CA TRP A 984 -56.96 -18.44 12.05
C TRP A 984 -55.79 -18.68 11.06
N CYS A 985 -55.62 -17.84 10.04
CA CYS A 985 -54.56 -18.01 9.03
C CYS A 985 -53.15 -17.61 9.51
N ILE A 986 -52.96 -17.36 10.82
CA ILE A 986 -51.68 -16.96 11.41
C ILE A 986 -51.12 -18.05 12.34
N GLU A 987 -51.20 -19.31 11.91
CA GLU A 987 -50.27 -20.34 12.33
C GLU A 987 -49.43 -20.70 11.10
N ASN A 988 -48.16 -20.28 11.12
CA ASN A 988 -47.16 -20.47 10.07
C ASN A 988 -47.41 -19.65 8.79
N ASN A 989 -46.94 -18.40 8.74
CA ASN A 989 -45.95 -17.99 7.73
C ASN A 989 -45.57 -16.50 7.76
N PHE A 990 -44.32 -16.31 7.36
CA PHE A 990 -43.54 -15.10 7.18
C PHE A 990 -44.15 -14.07 6.22
N ILE A 991 -43.90 -12.81 6.57
CA ILE A 991 -43.53 -11.65 5.75
C ILE A 991 -44.38 -11.36 4.51
N ASN A 992 -45.10 -10.23 4.62
CA ASN A 992 -45.68 -9.41 3.55
C ASN A 992 -44.75 -9.31 2.33
N PHE A 993 -44.96 -10.14 1.32
CA PHE A 993 -44.57 -9.83 -0.04
C PHE A 993 -45.83 -9.43 -0.83
N PRO A 994 -45.73 -8.44 -1.73
CA PRO A 994 -46.73 -8.30 -2.78
C PRO A 994 -46.66 -9.58 -3.63
N ILE A 995 -47.70 -10.40 -3.54
CA ILE A 995 -47.88 -11.56 -4.40
C ILE A 995 -48.08 -11.01 -5.81
N PHE A 996 -47.04 -11.09 -6.64
CA PHE A 996 -47.22 -11.02 -8.08
C PHE A 996 -47.90 -12.32 -8.51
N THR A 997 -49.23 -12.29 -8.61
CA THR A 997 -49.97 -13.34 -9.30
C THR A 997 -49.58 -13.29 -10.77
N PHE A 998 -48.82 -14.29 -11.22
CA PHE A 998 -48.74 -14.59 -12.64
C PHE A 998 -50.15 -14.98 -13.09
N ASN A 999 -50.76 -14.16 -13.94
CA ASN A 999 -51.91 -14.60 -14.73
C ASN A 999 -51.41 -15.68 -15.69
N ASN A 1000 -51.38 -16.93 -15.23
CA ASN A 1000 -51.51 -18.06 -16.15
C ASN A 1000 -52.99 -18.15 -16.52
N GLU A 1001 -53.46 -17.22 -17.35
CA GLU A 1001 -54.60 -17.52 -18.21
C GLU A 1001 -54.11 -18.58 -19.19
N ASN A 1002 -54.55 -19.83 -18.94
CA ASN A 1002 -54.42 -21.05 -19.74
C ASN A 1002 -53.66 -22.17 -19.03
N ASP A 1003 -54.31 -22.80 -18.05
CA ASP A 1003 -54.09 -24.22 -17.72
C ASP A 1003 -55.45 -24.83 -17.31
N ASN A 1004 -56.34 -24.96 -18.30
CA ASN A 1004 -57.36 -26.00 -18.30
C ASN A 1004 -56.81 -27.12 -19.19
N HIS A 1005 -56.08 -28.09 -18.63
CA HIS A 1005 -56.00 -29.48 -19.11
C HIS A 1005 -55.24 -30.39 -18.14
#